data_AF-A0A7W7II33-F1
#
_entry.id   AF-A0A7W7II33-F1
#
_cell.length_a   1.000
_cell.length_b   1.000
_cell.length_c   1.000
_cell.angle_alpha   90.00
_cell.angle_beta   90.00
_cell.angle_gamma   90.00
#
_symmetry.space_group_name_H-M   'P 1'
#
loop_
_entity.id
_entity.type
_entity.pdbx_description
1 polymer ?
#
loop_
_entity_poly.entity_id
_entity_poly.type
_entity_poly.pdbx_seq_one_letter_code
_entity_poly.pdbx_strand_id
1 'polypeptide(L)'
;MVAVPPAIADIGADIGLVCSGKAGTHQVALRIDSTVPTSGTVGQPVQLGTIKVDVSLPPELVKEVEPAPSVEASAPPVTGVTPSSATAPALGGVAEIQVAVRGLGGDRRGGWPAFALAAAPPRGDGAVHLTGSGVAPPVVPESPGGLSWSAGAVGLSLVPDETTAKDAEELALRCVAEKETVLGTVDVKRGNGTAVPGASSASPRQAAAPQHLCEMIPAGGEDPRYAINRDDPKLAAIYESPPKPDGTFDFPDTGIMMCIKATGFFNLRKAENAAPVAVETNARVPTESSQGNPFTGPNWSELRGYSVNQTYPASATLLGFGFMPTRAEARAEQVRPPGSGPGAPVTGNLRILQSQPLAIPGPTVENHEIRAAAYIRLKAGQTEVNGVPLDLGDKCMTSPTLLSATGFMGNLRTGTTQYDQGQTLIAEDFTIPPFSGCGVDEDLSPILTASVSGAGNYANLESGRWCLVESGHNCADGAGELPRTFTVYPGGAVTAVAKPFTLTNGDAEFRCDSATMRFTMERGRWQSRFRLGKGDMALADCQVKASDGPVYQVEGEVTQDGALWINMIINETTGDPEMKINGVLLNAAVDLGGGQKCTLRISDELRSLFATVDERPGEMQGTYGNGTFSVQAHTLKPSVKSTCQIPGFTEPGIPFSSANGDFAFDPVQQITTP
;
A
#
# COMPACT_ATOMS: atom_id res chain seq x y z
N MET A 1 15.63 57.07 -12.00
CA MET A 1 15.40 55.63 -12.21
C MET A 1 16.54 54.90 -11.55
N VAL A 2 16.33 54.39 -10.35
CA VAL A 2 17.32 53.56 -9.64
C VAL A 2 17.12 52.13 -10.15
N ALA A 3 18.16 51.57 -10.76
CA ALA A 3 18.15 50.21 -11.27
C ALA A 3 18.11 49.23 -10.08
N VAL A 4 17.06 48.40 -10.02
CA VAL A 4 16.97 47.27 -9.11
C VAL A 4 17.80 46.13 -9.71
N PRO A 5 18.72 45.49 -8.97
CA PRO A 5 19.44 44.31 -9.47
C PRO A 5 18.45 43.17 -9.74
N PRO A 6 18.68 42.29 -10.72
CA PRO A 6 17.85 41.11 -10.92
C PRO A 6 18.04 40.19 -9.71
N ALA A 7 17.08 40.22 -8.79
CA ALA A 7 17.05 39.33 -7.64
C ALA A 7 16.90 37.89 -8.14
N ILE A 8 17.82 37.03 -7.71
CA ILE A 8 17.59 35.59 -7.65
C ILE A 8 16.33 35.42 -6.80
N ALA A 9 15.28 34.81 -7.35
CA ALA A 9 14.06 34.55 -6.61
C ALA A 9 14.34 33.39 -5.65
N ASP A 10 14.83 33.71 -4.44
CA ASP A 10 14.86 32.75 -3.34
C ASP A 10 13.42 32.55 -2.84
N ILE A 11 13.00 31.29 -2.69
CA ILE A 11 11.87 30.95 -1.82
C ILE A 11 12.38 31.14 -0.40
N GLY A 12 11.80 32.08 0.32
CA GLY A 12 12.04 32.31 1.74
C GLY A 12 10.74 32.79 2.34
N ALA A 13 10.06 31.92 3.09
CA ALA A 13 8.80 32.26 3.74
C ALA A 13 8.82 31.88 5.21
N ASP A 14 8.58 32.87 6.06
CA ASP A 14 8.26 32.68 7.47
C ASP A 14 6.73 32.58 7.61
N ILE A 15 6.25 31.45 8.11
CA ILE A 15 4.83 31.12 8.24
C ILE A 15 4.51 30.95 9.72
N GLY A 16 3.63 31.80 10.24
CA GLY A 16 3.02 31.61 11.55
C GLY A 16 1.93 30.55 11.48
N LEU A 17 2.05 29.49 12.28
CA LEU A 17 1.11 28.37 12.34
C LEU A 17 0.46 28.29 13.72
N VAL A 18 -0.84 27.98 13.74
CA VAL A 18 -1.54 27.55 14.94
C VAL A 18 -1.66 26.04 14.91
N CYS A 19 -0.96 25.38 15.82
CA CYS A 19 -0.95 23.92 15.97
C CYS A 19 -1.89 23.48 17.08
N SER A 20 -2.80 22.54 16.81
CA SER A 20 -3.61 21.88 17.83
C SER A 20 -3.00 20.55 18.26
N GLY A 21 -2.84 20.38 19.58
CA GLY A 21 -2.38 19.17 20.25
C GLY A 21 -3.33 18.74 21.37
N LYS A 22 -2.93 17.74 22.17
CA LYS A 22 -3.76 17.21 23.26
C LYS A 22 -4.01 18.24 24.38
N ALA A 23 -3.04 19.11 24.66
CA ALA A 23 -3.13 20.09 25.74
C ALA A 23 -3.73 21.44 25.33
N GLY A 24 -3.83 21.73 24.02
CA GLY A 24 -4.37 23.00 23.54
C GLY A 24 -3.84 23.41 22.17
N THR A 25 -3.89 24.71 21.89
CA THR A 25 -3.35 25.32 20.68
C THR A 25 -2.05 26.07 20.97
N HIS A 26 -1.07 25.92 20.08
CA HIS A 26 0.27 26.49 20.21
C HIS A 26 0.62 27.29 18.96
N GLN A 27 1.34 28.39 19.14
CA GLN A 27 1.93 29.16 18.05
C GLN A 27 3.28 28.54 17.69
N VAL A 28 3.41 28.08 16.45
CA VAL A 28 4.63 27.49 15.89
C VAL A 28 5.03 28.32 14.69
N ALA A 29 6.31 28.68 14.58
CA ALA A 29 6.81 29.34 13.37
C ALA A 29 7.50 28.31 12.47
N LEU A 30 7.15 28.33 11.19
CA LEU A 30 7.77 27.51 10.16
C LEU A 30 8.47 28.42 9.16
N ARG A 31 9.78 28.24 9.00
CA ARG A 31 10.56 28.88 7.95
C ARG A 31 10.92 27.86 6.88
N ILE A 32 10.65 28.21 5.63
CA ILE A 32 11.00 27.42 4.44
C ILE A 32 11.96 28.25 3.59
N ASP A 33 13.16 27.73 3.35
CA ASP A 33 14.15 28.32 2.44
C ASP A 33 14.44 27.36 1.27
N SER A 34 14.45 27.85 0.04
CA SER A 34 14.86 27.11 -1.16
C SER A 34 15.27 28.06 -2.29
N THR A 35 16.11 27.61 -3.21
CA THR A 35 16.36 28.36 -4.45
C THR A 35 15.31 28.02 -5.50
N VAL A 36 14.97 29.00 -6.36
CA VAL A 36 14.02 28.81 -7.47
C VAL A 36 14.64 29.24 -8.79
N PRO A 37 14.39 28.51 -9.89
CA PRO A 37 14.70 29.00 -11.22
C PRO A 37 14.00 30.35 -11.49
N THR A 38 14.72 31.34 -11.99
CA THR A 38 14.12 32.66 -12.31
C THR A 38 13.10 32.62 -13.46
N SER A 39 13.08 31.53 -14.24
CA SER A 39 12.10 31.31 -15.30
C SER A 39 11.98 29.83 -15.64
N GLY A 40 10.80 29.43 -16.13
CA GLY A 40 10.52 28.09 -16.66
C GLY A 40 10.13 28.14 -18.14
N THR A 41 10.02 26.97 -18.77
CA THR A 41 9.47 26.84 -20.13
C THR A 41 8.36 25.81 -20.12
N VAL A 42 7.28 26.06 -20.88
CA VAL A 42 6.18 25.10 -21.04
C VAL A 42 6.72 23.74 -21.49
N GLY A 43 6.29 22.68 -20.82
CA GLY A 43 6.71 21.30 -21.09
C GLY A 43 8.10 20.91 -20.55
N GLN A 44 8.82 21.83 -19.88
CA GLN A 44 10.09 21.53 -19.21
C GLN A 44 9.90 21.49 -17.69
N PRO A 45 10.53 20.53 -16.98
CA PRO A 45 10.42 20.45 -15.53
C PRO A 45 11.02 21.69 -14.86
N VAL A 46 10.23 22.34 -14.02
CA VAL A 46 10.69 23.39 -13.10
C VAL A 46 10.97 22.72 -11.75
N GLN A 47 12.25 22.63 -11.40
CA GLN A 47 12.73 21.97 -10.19
C GLN A 47 13.15 23.03 -9.16
N LEU A 48 12.62 22.93 -7.95
CA LEU A 48 13.11 23.73 -6.81
C LEU A 48 14.45 23.18 -6.33
N GLY A 49 15.30 24.04 -5.76
CA GLY A 49 16.51 23.61 -5.07
C GLY A 49 16.21 22.76 -3.82
N THR A 50 17.25 22.48 -3.05
CA THR A 50 17.08 21.84 -1.73
C THR A 50 16.25 22.74 -0.83
N ILE A 51 15.15 22.20 -0.35
CA ILE A 51 14.26 22.86 0.59
C ILE A 51 14.81 22.62 2.00
N LYS A 52 15.02 23.70 2.73
CA LYS A 52 15.36 23.69 4.14
C LYS A 52 14.13 24.12 4.94
N VAL A 53 13.86 23.38 5.99
CA VAL A 53 12.72 23.59 6.90
C VAL A 53 13.30 23.87 8.27
N ASP A 54 12.83 24.93 8.92
CA ASP A 54 13.15 25.27 10.31
C ASP A 54 11.85 25.53 11.06
N VAL A 55 11.55 24.68 12.03
CA VAL A 55 10.36 24.74 12.86
C VAL A 55 10.76 25.24 14.25
N SER A 56 10.24 26.40 14.63
CA SER A 56 10.47 27.01 15.93
C SER A 56 9.31 26.70 16.87
N LEU A 57 9.58 25.88 17.88
CA LEU A 57 8.62 25.43 18.88
C LEU A 57 8.67 26.30 20.15
N PRO A 58 7.52 26.67 20.73
CA PRO A 58 7.48 27.38 22.00
C PRO A 58 7.87 26.43 23.16
N PRO A 59 8.53 26.92 24.22
CA PRO A 59 8.95 26.10 25.37
C PRO A 59 7.85 25.26 26.00
N GLU A 60 6.62 25.79 26.02
CA GLU A 60 5.47 25.11 26.63
C GLU A 60 5.11 23.83 25.87
N LEU A 61 5.27 23.83 24.53
CA LEU A 61 5.02 22.65 23.71
C LEU A 61 6.13 21.60 23.88
N VAL A 62 7.37 22.02 24.12
CA VAL A 62 8.50 21.10 24.36
C VAL A 62 8.29 20.30 25.65
N LYS A 63 7.75 20.93 26.70
CA LYS A 63 7.41 20.27 27.96
C LYS A 63 6.32 19.20 27.82
N GLU A 64 5.48 19.27 26.78
CA GLU A 64 4.47 18.24 26.52
C GLU A 64 5.07 16.96 25.91
N VAL A 65 6.23 17.08 25.27
CA VAL A 65 6.95 15.95 24.68
C VAL A 65 7.87 15.29 25.71
N GLU A 66 8.34 16.04 26.70
CA GLU A 66 9.16 15.48 27.79
C GLU A 66 8.33 14.49 28.63
N PRO A 67 8.83 13.26 28.87
CA PRO A 67 8.17 12.33 29.76
C PRO A 67 8.06 12.93 31.16
N ALA A 68 6.89 12.79 31.80
CA ALA A 68 6.66 13.27 33.16
C ALA A 68 7.80 12.80 34.07
N PRO A 69 8.40 13.68 34.89
CA PRO A 69 9.53 13.31 35.73
C PRO A 69 9.13 12.11 36.59
N SER A 70 9.83 11.00 36.41
CA SER A 70 9.68 9.83 37.27
C SER A 70 9.99 10.27 38.70
N VAL A 71 9.05 10.03 39.62
CA VAL A 71 9.22 10.31 41.04
C VAL A 71 10.21 9.29 41.60
N GLU A 72 11.51 9.50 41.37
CA GLU A 72 12.57 8.79 42.08
C GLU A 72 13.16 9.65 43.20
N ALA A 73 13.15 9.03 44.37
CA ALA A 73 13.69 9.37 45.68
C ALA A 73 14.58 10.62 45.81
N SER A 74 14.17 11.49 46.72
CA SER A 74 14.97 12.55 47.33
C SER A 74 16.33 12.04 47.83
N ALA A 75 17.42 12.40 47.15
CA ALA A 75 18.75 12.46 47.72
C ALA A 75 19.05 13.89 48.21
N PRO A 76 19.73 14.08 49.35
CA PRO A 76 19.96 15.39 49.95
C PRO A 76 20.98 16.23 49.15
N PRO A 77 20.94 17.57 49.27
CA PRO A 77 21.67 18.48 48.40
C PRO A 77 23.17 18.50 48.73
N VAL A 78 24.01 18.20 47.75
CA VAL A 78 25.43 18.56 47.78
C VAL A 78 25.56 19.95 47.16
N THR A 79 25.86 20.93 48.00
CA THR A 79 26.16 22.30 47.61
C THR A 79 27.48 22.39 46.85
N GLY A 80 27.47 23.06 45.69
CA GLY A 80 28.66 23.77 45.22
C GLY A 80 29.21 23.41 43.83
N VAL A 81 28.39 23.28 42.81
CA VAL A 81 28.82 23.53 41.41
C VAL A 81 27.63 24.11 40.65
N THR A 82 27.74 25.31 40.07
CA THR A 82 26.79 25.83 39.09
C THR A 82 27.03 25.13 37.75
N PRO A 83 26.11 24.28 37.22
CA PRO A 83 26.20 23.81 35.86
C PRO A 83 25.59 24.89 34.95
N SER A 84 26.46 25.73 34.40
CA SER A 84 26.12 26.65 33.32
C SER A 84 26.33 25.93 31.99
N SER A 85 25.28 25.26 31.52
CA SER A 85 24.96 25.00 30.09
C SER A 85 23.85 23.95 30.07
N ALA A 86 22.59 24.38 30.03
CA ALA A 86 21.49 23.46 29.77
C ALA A 86 21.69 22.89 28.37
N THR A 87 22.03 21.60 28.28
CA THR A 87 22.01 20.85 27.03
C THR A 87 20.59 20.98 26.47
N ALA A 88 20.44 21.42 25.21
CA ALA A 88 19.13 21.50 24.58
C ALA A 88 18.47 20.11 24.65
N PRO A 89 17.15 20.03 24.92
CA PRO A 89 16.46 18.76 24.91
C PRO A 89 16.65 18.09 23.55
N ALA A 90 17.06 16.83 23.56
CA ALA A 90 17.18 16.03 22.36
C ALA A 90 15.75 15.74 21.86
N LEU A 91 15.31 16.52 20.87
CA LEU A 91 13.97 16.47 20.32
C LEU A 91 14.08 16.25 18.81
N GLY A 92 13.44 15.19 18.32
CA GLY A 92 13.32 14.87 16.90
C GLY A 92 11.88 14.97 16.42
N GLY A 93 11.67 14.88 15.12
CA GLY A 93 10.32 14.88 14.57
C GLY A 93 10.24 14.74 13.07
N VAL A 94 9.02 14.83 12.56
CA VAL A 94 8.72 14.82 11.12
C VAL A 94 7.73 15.95 10.81
N ALA A 95 8.02 16.76 9.79
CA ALA A 95 7.09 17.75 9.25
C ALA A 95 6.56 17.35 7.87
N GLU A 96 5.25 17.27 7.73
CA GLU A 96 4.54 17.08 6.47
C GLU A 96 3.91 18.40 6.01
N ILE A 97 4.54 19.07 5.05
CA ILE A 97 4.08 20.39 4.57
C ILE A 97 3.13 20.21 3.38
N GLN A 98 1.89 20.68 3.50
CA GLN A 98 0.94 20.68 2.39
C GLN A 98 1.18 21.88 1.48
N VAL A 99 1.72 21.62 0.29
CA VAL A 99 2.00 22.64 -0.71
C VAL A 99 1.03 22.53 -1.88
N ALA A 100 0.37 23.64 -2.23
CA ALA A 100 -0.35 23.80 -3.47
C ALA A 100 0.55 24.45 -4.53
N VAL A 101 0.38 24.04 -5.76
CA VAL A 101 1.05 24.56 -6.95
C VAL A 101 -0.01 25.14 -7.85
N ARG A 102 0.02 26.46 -8.05
CA ARG A 102 -0.96 27.19 -8.85
C ARG A 102 -0.34 27.63 -10.15
N GLY A 103 -1.01 27.31 -11.26
CA GLY A 103 -0.72 27.83 -12.59
C GLY A 103 -2.02 28.14 -13.34
N LEU A 104 -1.91 28.64 -14.57
CA LEU A 104 -3.10 28.92 -15.40
C LEU A 104 -3.93 27.67 -15.74
N GLY A 105 -3.35 26.47 -15.61
CA GLY A 105 -4.05 25.19 -15.77
C GLY A 105 -4.87 24.73 -14.55
N GLY A 106 -4.86 25.50 -13.44
CA GLY A 106 -5.54 25.17 -12.19
C GLY A 106 -4.57 24.86 -11.03
N ASP A 107 -5.15 24.60 -9.87
CA ASP A 107 -4.44 24.28 -8.63
C ASP A 107 -4.18 22.77 -8.55
N ARG A 108 -2.95 22.37 -8.23
CA ARG A 108 -2.58 20.97 -7.96
C ARG A 108 -1.75 20.86 -6.69
N ARG A 109 -1.68 19.68 -6.07
CA ARG A 109 -0.78 19.47 -4.92
C ARG A 109 0.66 19.31 -5.41
N GLY A 110 1.61 19.96 -4.73
CA GLY A 110 3.03 19.96 -5.07
C GLY A 110 3.78 18.67 -4.71
N GLY A 111 3.19 17.78 -3.91
CA GLY A 111 3.75 16.45 -3.62
C GLY A 111 5.07 16.47 -2.85
N TRP A 112 5.28 17.43 -1.96
CA TRP A 112 6.52 17.51 -1.16
C TRP A 112 6.65 16.30 -0.22
N PRO A 113 7.90 15.83 0.04
CA PRO A 113 8.14 14.73 0.98
C PRO A 113 7.88 15.17 2.42
N ALA A 114 7.81 14.20 3.33
CA ALA A 114 7.94 14.47 4.75
C ALA A 114 9.40 14.84 5.07
N PHE A 115 9.60 15.80 5.96
CA PHE A 115 10.92 16.28 6.36
C PHE A 115 11.26 15.74 7.75
N ALA A 116 12.29 14.90 7.84
CA ALA A 116 12.86 14.53 9.13
C ALA A 116 13.51 15.78 9.76
N LEU A 117 13.18 16.03 11.03
CA LEU A 117 13.61 17.19 11.78
C LEU A 117 14.51 16.77 12.95
N ALA A 118 15.58 17.52 13.16
CA ALA A 118 16.46 17.37 14.31
C ALA A 118 16.67 18.71 15.02
N ALA A 119 16.83 18.68 16.34
CA ALA A 119 17.12 19.86 17.13
C ALA A 119 18.40 20.57 16.66
N ALA A 120 18.29 21.87 16.40
CA ALA A 120 19.40 22.75 16.10
C ALA A 120 19.97 23.39 17.38
N PRO A 121 21.24 23.83 17.38
CA PRO A 121 21.82 24.53 18.52
C PRO A 121 20.99 25.74 18.96
N PRO A 122 20.83 26.00 20.28
CA PRO A 122 20.06 27.12 20.79
C PRO A 122 20.51 28.46 20.21
N ARG A 123 19.55 29.28 19.76
CA ARG A 123 19.82 30.60 19.15
C ARG A 123 19.66 31.77 20.12
N GLY A 124 19.26 31.51 21.36
CA GLY A 124 19.10 32.52 22.41
C GLY A 124 17.76 33.27 22.41
N ASP A 125 16.82 32.89 21.54
CA ASP A 125 15.44 33.38 21.50
C ASP A 125 14.48 32.61 22.42
N GLY A 126 14.99 31.57 23.07
CA GLY A 126 14.22 30.71 23.97
C GLY A 126 13.33 29.70 23.26
N ALA A 127 13.28 29.67 21.93
CA ALA A 127 12.56 28.65 21.18
C ALA A 127 13.45 27.43 20.93
N VAL A 128 12.82 26.25 20.75
CA VAL A 128 13.51 25.06 20.27
C VAL A 128 13.34 24.99 18.77
N HIS A 129 14.45 25.05 18.04
CA HIS A 129 14.47 24.96 16.59
C HIS A 129 14.69 23.53 16.15
N LEU A 130 13.81 23.02 15.31
CA LEU A 130 13.97 21.74 14.64
C LEU A 130 14.19 21.98 13.15
N THR A 131 15.33 21.53 12.63
CA THR A 131 15.70 21.75 11.23
C THR A 131 15.70 20.45 10.44
N GLY A 132 15.23 20.51 9.20
CA GLY A 132 15.23 19.40 8.25
C GLY A 132 15.50 19.88 6.82
N SER A 133 15.78 18.96 5.90
CA SER A 133 15.92 19.30 4.49
C SER A 133 15.45 18.19 3.57
N GLY A 134 15.04 18.55 2.36
CA GLY A 134 14.52 17.61 1.36
C GLY A 134 14.45 18.24 -0.03
N VAL A 135 14.04 17.47 -1.03
CA VAL A 135 13.89 17.93 -2.42
C VAL A 135 12.45 17.68 -2.86
N ALA A 136 11.77 18.71 -3.36
CA ALA A 136 10.43 18.56 -3.92
C ALA A 136 10.47 17.94 -5.31
N PRO A 137 9.44 17.19 -5.73
CA PRO A 137 9.32 16.74 -7.12
C PRO A 137 9.29 17.92 -8.12
N PRO A 138 9.80 17.72 -9.36
CA PRO A 138 9.73 18.75 -10.39
C PRO A 138 8.29 18.97 -10.85
N VAL A 139 7.99 20.21 -11.22
CA VAL A 139 6.67 20.61 -11.71
C VAL A 139 6.78 20.94 -13.20
N VAL A 140 6.07 20.20 -14.05
CA VAL A 140 6.02 20.49 -15.50
C VAL A 140 4.83 21.42 -15.79
N PRO A 141 5.05 22.67 -16.23
CA PRO A 141 3.98 23.60 -16.55
C PRO A 141 3.43 23.33 -17.96
N GLU A 142 2.11 23.31 -18.08
CA GLU A 142 1.40 23.01 -19.33
C GLU A 142 1.06 24.27 -20.15
N SER A 143 1.11 25.43 -19.50
CA SER A 143 0.76 26.72 -20.11
C SER A 143 1.74 27.82 -19.66
N PRO A 144 1.99 28.84 -20.51
CA PRO A 144 2.86 29.94 -20.15
C PRO A 144 2.15 30.86 -19.15
N GLY A 145 2.88 31.41 -18.17
CA GLY A 145 2.32 32.24 -17.10
C GLY A 145 3.06 32.04 -15.78
N GLY A 146 2.55 32.66 -14.71
CA GLY A 146 3.10 32.48 -13.37
C GLY A 146 2.78 31.09 -12.82
N LEU A 147 3.81 30.39 -12.36
CA LEU A 147 3.70 29.16 -11.59
C LEU A 147 4.11 29.47 -10.15
N SER A 148 3.23 29.27 -9.18
CA SER A 148 3.52 29.60 -7.77
C SER A 148 3.32 28.40 -6.85
N TRP A 149 4.11 28.33 -5.79
CA TRP A 149 3.97 27.36 -4.70
C TRP A 149 3.43 28.09 -3.48
N SER A 150 2.46 27.51 -2.80
CA SER A 150 1.87 28.09 -1.61
C SER A 150 1.64 27.02 -0.54
N ALA A 151 1.85 27.39 0.73
CA ALA A 151 1.70 26.49 1.87
C ALA A 151 0.86 27.14 2.96
N GLY A 152 0.04 26.34 3.65
CA GLY A 152 -0.80 26.84 4.75
C GLY A 152 -1.23 25.78 5.76
N ALA A 153 -0.87 24.51 5.56
CA ALA A 153 -1.17 23.44 6.50
C ALA A 153 0.04 22.51 6.65
N VAL A 154 0.32 22.10 7.88
CA VAL A 154 1.46 21.25 8.24
C VAL A 154 1.02 20.20 9.24
N GLY A 155 1.35 18.93 8.98
CA GLY A 155 1.33 17.89 10.00
C GLY A 155 2.69 17.86 10.68
N LEU A 156 2.74 17.94 12.01
CA LEU A 156 3.99 17.90 12.77
C LEU A 156 3.93 16.75 13.76
N SER A 157 4.93 15.87 13.71
CA SER A 157 5.11 14.75 14.62
C SER A 157 6.38 14.98 15.41
N LEU A 158 6.31 14.89 16.75
CA LEU A 158 7.44 15.13 17.64
C LEU A 158 7.70 13.90 18.51
N VAL A 159 8.97 13.55 18.66
CA VAL A 159 9.44 12.43 19.48
C VAL A 159 10.63 12.86 20.35
N PRO A 160 10.72 12.40 21.60
CA PRO A 160 11.94 12.53 22.39
C PRO A 160 13.07 11.75 21.72
N ASP A 161 14.23 12.36 21.54
CA ASP A 161 15.41 11.72 20.97
C ASP A 161 16.19 10.99 22.08
N GLU A 162 15.66 9.85 22.53
CA GLU A 162 16.43 8.85 23.26
C GLU A 162 16.35 7.48 22.57
N THR A 163 17.51 7.08 22.05
CA THR A 163 17.82 5.85 21.29
C THR A 163 17.52 4.52 22.01
N THR A 164 16.74 4.52 23.09
CA THR A 164 16.47 3.34 23.91
C THR A 164 14.99 3.08 24.26
N ALA A 165 14.06 3.98 23.98
CA ALA A 165 12.63 3.74 24.23
C ALA A 165 11.88 3.44 22.92
N LYS A 166 11.76 2.16 22.56
CA LYS A 166 11.04 1.68 21.37
C LYS A 166 9.53 1.97 21.36
N ASP A 167 8.99 2.52 22.46
CA ASP A 167 7.55 2.70 22.72
C ASP A 167 7.19 4.12 23.19
N ALA A 168 8.02 5.14 22.94
CA ALA A 168 7.68 6.52 23.31
C ALA A 168 6.47 7.03 22.50
N GLU A 169 5.46 7.59 23.18
CA GLU A 169 4.23 8.05 22.54
C GLU A 169 4.52 9.31 21.68
N GLU A 170 4.25 9.21 20.38
CA GLU A 170 4.44 10.29 19.41
C GLU A 170 3.42 11.43 19.64
N LEU A 171 3.91 12.67 19.74
CA LEU A 171 3.04 13.85 19.80
C LEU A 171 2.74 14.33 18.37
N ALA A 172 1.55 13.96 17.86
CA ALA A 172 1.06 14.43 16.57
C ALA A 172 0.26 15.74 16.71
N LEU A 173 0.64 16.74 15.94
CA LEU A 173 0.08 18.09 15.91
C LEU A 173 -0.46 18.42 14.50
N ARG A 174 -1.58 19.12 14.45
CA ARG A 174 -2.14 19.65 13.20
C ARG A 174 -2.02 21.16 13.21
N CYS A 175 -1.22 21.68 12.28
CA CYS A 175 -0.86 23.08 12.20
C CYS A 175 -1.49 23.74 10.97
N VAL A 176 -2.10 24.90 11.16
CA VAL A 176 -2.74 25.68 10.09
C VAL A 176 -2.31 27.14 10.20
N ALA A 177 -1.94 27.75 9.08
CA ALA A 177 -1.65 29.17 8.99
C ALA A 177 -2.96 29.98 8.90
N GLU A 178 -2.96 31.23 9.38
CA GLU A 178 -4.12 32.12 9.20
C GLU A 178 -4.45 32.34 7.72
N LYS A 179 -3.41 32.38 6.88
CA LYS A 179 -3.51 32.52 5.43
C LYS A 179 -2.43 31.66 4.77
N GLU A 180 -2.78 31.12 3.62
CA GLU A 180 -1.83 30.43 2.77
C GLU A 180 -0.73 31.41 2.32
N THR A 181 0.52 31.02 2.48
CA THR A 181 1.69 31.84 2.17
C THR A 181 2.30 31.38 0.85
N VAL A 182 2.47 32.30 -0.09
CA VAL A 182 3.17 32.02 -1.35
C VAL A 182 4.66 31.91 -1.05
N LEU A 183 5.21 30.73 -1.29
CA LEU A 183 6.61 30.42 -1.07
C LEU A 183 7.48 31.06 -2.14
N GLY A 184 7.03 31.01 -3.39
CA GLY A 184 7.73 31.59 -4.54
C GLY A 184 6.95 31.45 -5.83
N THR A 185 7.40 32.18 -6.86
CA THR A 185 6.76 32.22 -8.19
C THR A 185 7.82 32.15 -9.29
N VAL A 186 7.52 31.40 -10.35
CA VAL A 186 8.34 31.26 -11.56
C VAL A 186 7.55 31.70 -12.77
N ASP A 187 8.15 32.58 -13.57
CA ASP A 187 7.57 32.95 -14.88
C ASP A 187 7.86 31.87 -15.91
N VAL A 188 6.81 31.20 -16.39
CA VAL A 188 6.89 30.17 -17.43
C VAL A 188 6.67 30.82 -18.80
N LYS A 189 7.67 30.71 -19.67
CA LYS A 189 7.61 31.22 -21.05
C LYS A 189 7.22 30.12 -22.03
N ARG A 190 6.57 30.50 -23.13
CA ARG A 190 6.38 29.60 -24.28
C ARG A 190 7.75 29.44 -24.95
N GLY A 191 8.21 28.20 -25.13
CA GLY A 191 9.51 27.94 -25.76
C GLY A 191 9.54 28.48 -27.18
N ASN A 192 10.53 29.32 -27.51
CA ASN A 192 10.83 29.65 -28.91
C ASN A 192 11.54 28.45 -29.51
N GLY A 193 10.84 27.70 -30.37
CA GLY A 193 11.40 26.61 -31.15
C GLY A 193 12.47 27.11 -32.12
N THR A 194 13.70 27.26 -31.63
CA THR A 194 14.92 27.37 -32.42
C THR A 194 15.95 26.45 -31.79
N ALA A 195 16.15 25.29 -32.42
CA ALA A 195 17.16 24.33 -32.02
C ALA A 195 18.55 24.98 -32.13
N VAL A 196 19.28 25.05 -31.00
CA VAL A 196 20.69 25.42 -30.97
C VAL A 196 21.50 24.17 -31.34
N PRO A 197 22.30 24.17 -32.43
CA PRO A 197 23.18 23.05 -32.73
C PRO A 197 24.40 23.11 -31.80
N GLY A 198 24.61 22.08 -30.97
CA GLY A 198 25.90 21.83 -30.30
C GLY A 198 25.91 21.68 -28.79
N ALA A 199 24.80 21.91 -28.08
CA ALA A 199 24.67 21.48 -26.69
C ALA A 199 24.06 20.08 -26.68
N SER A 200 24.88 19.05 -26.44
CA SER A 200 24.38 17.71 -26.09
C SER A 200 23.84 17.75 -24.67
N SER A 201 22.72 18.45 -24.48
CA SER A 201 21.81 18.22 -23.38
C SER A 201 21.13 16.89 -23.66
N ALA A 202 21.80 15.81 -23.28
CA ALA A 202 21.08 14.60 -22.95
C ALA A 202 20.18 14.96 -21.76
N SER A 203 18.93 15.32 -22.04
CA SER A 203 17.87 15.12 -21.06
C SER A 203 18.06 13.73 -20.45
N PRO A 204 17.68 13.47 -19.18
CA PRO A 204 17.29 12.13 -18.83
C PRO A 204 16.18 11.81 -19.81
N ARG A 205 16.52 11.04 -20.84
CA ARG A 205 15.55 10.43 -21.72
C ARG A 205 14.79 9.59 -20.71
N GLN A 206 13.62 10.07 -20.29
CA GLN A 206 12.59 9.20 -19.74
C GLN A 206 12.65 8.00 -20.66
N ALA A 207 13.15 6.88 -20.12
CA ALA A 207 13.52 5.73 -20.92
C ALA A 207 12.36 5.53 -21.88
N ALA A 208 12.65 5.60 -23.19
CA ALA A 208 11.61 5.40 -24.19
C ALA A 208 10.82 4.19 -23.73
N ALA A 209 9.51 4.34 -23.55
CA ALA A 209 8.67 3.23 -23.13
C ALA A 209 9.09 2.04 -24.02
N PRO A 210 9.52 0.90 -23.41
CA PRO A 210 10.06 -0.20 -24.17
C PRO A 210 9.06 -0.55 -25.26
N GLN A 211 9.56 -0.66 -26.49
CA GLN A 211 8.74 -0.88 -27.68
C GLN A 211 8.15 -2.30 -27.74
N HIS A 212 8.30 -3.08 -26.66
CA HIS A 212 7.92 -4.49 -26.55
C HIS A 212 7.23 -4.76 -25.20
N LEU A 213 6.14 -4.04 -24.92
CA LEU A 213 5.27 -4.36 -23.79
C LEU A 213 4.78 -5.81 -23.93
N CYS A 214 4.89 -6.61 -22.87
CA CYS A 214 4.33 -7.96 -22.79
C CYS A 214 4.88 -8.94 -23.85
N GLU A 215 6.21 -9.03 -23.99
CA GLU A 215 6.85 -10.03 -24.86
C GLU A 215 6.36 -11.46 -24.53
N MET A 216 5.85 -12.16 -25.56
CA MET A 216 5.39 -13.54 -25.39
C MET A 216 6.56 -14.45 -25.05
N ILE A 217 6.45 -15.15 -23.92
CA ILE A 217 7.37 -16.25 -23.59
C ILE A 217 6.80 -17.58 -24.13
N PRO A 218 7.67 -18.54 -24.52
CA PRO A 218 7.25 -19.84 -25.05
C PRO A 218 6.28 -20.58 -24.14
N ALA A 219 5.49 -21.50 -24.70
CA ALA A 219 4.63 -22.36 -23.91
C ALA A 219 5.43 -23.48 -23.22
N GLY A 220 4.84 -24.10 -22.20
CA GLY A 220 5.44 -25.22 -21.46
C GLY A 220 5.88 -26.36 -22.39
N GLY A 221 7.17 -26.70 -22.33
CA GLY A 221 7.76 -27.78 -23.13
C GLY A 221 8.31 -27.36 -24.50
N GLU A 222 8.10 -26.12 -24.95
CA GLU A 222 8.62 -25.64 -26.24
C GLU A 222 10.10 -25.25 -26.19
N ASP A 223 10.54 -24.62 -25.11
CA ASP A 223 11.93 -24.20 -24.90
C ASP A 223 12.37 -24.50 -23.46
N PRO A 224 13.40 -25.35 -23.23
CA PRO A 224 13.87 -25.69 -21.88
C PRO A 224 14.40 -24.49 -21.07
N ARG A 225 14.69 -23.35 -21.72
CA ARG A 225 15.07 -22.11 -21.03
C ARG A 225 13.89 -21.45 -20.30
N TYR A 226 12.65 -21.80 -20.68
CA TYR A 226 11.40 -21.28 -20.14
C TYR A 226 10.60 -22.42 -19.52
N ALA A 227 10.97 -22.80 -18.30
CA ALA A 227 10.36 -23.90 -17.57
C ALA A 227 10.36 -23.61 -16.06
N ILE A 228 9.62 -24.42 -15.29
CA ILE A 228 9.75 -24.39 -13.82
C ILE A 228 11.15 -24.92 -13.45
N ASN A 229 11.86 -24.19 -12.59
CA ASN A 229 13.14 -24.63 -12.03
C ASN A 229 12.89 -25.64 -10.92
N ARG A 230 12.92 -26.93 -11.27
CA ARG A 230 12.73 -28.02 -10.32
C ARG A 230 13.99 -28.42 -9.57
N ASP A 231 15.14 -28.27 -10.23
CA ASP A 231 16.42 -28.75 -9.72
C ASP A 231 17.12 -27.73 -8.80
N ASP A 232 16.65 -26.47 -8.77
CA ASP A 232 17.14 -25.48 -7.81
C ASP A 232 16.29 -25.52 -6.52
N PRO A 233 16.88 -25.93 -5.38
CA PRO A 233 16.12 -26.11 -4.13
C PRO A 233 15.58 -24.79 -3.58
N LYS A 234 16.23 -23.65 -3.85
CA LYS A 234 15.78 -22.34 -3.34
C LYS A 234 14.56 -21.83 -4.09
N LEU A 235 14.50 -22.04 -5.41
CA LEU A 235 13.32 -21.74 -6.22
C LEU A 235 12.19 -22.74 -5.99
N ALA A 236 12.51 -24.01 -5.73
CA ALA A 236 11.51 -25.04 -5.45
C ALA A 236 10.88 -24.91 -4.05
N ALA A 237 11.55 -24.25 -3.10
CA ALA A 237 11.07 -24.07 -1.72
C ALA A 237 9.67 -23.44 -1.62
N ILE A 238 9.24 -22.64 -2.60
CA ILE A 238 7.89 -22.05 -2.62
C ILE A 238 6.77 -23.11 -2.66
N TYR A 239 7.07 -24.34 -3.10
CA TYR A 239 6.13 -25.44 -3.22
C TYR A 239 6.04 -26.32 -1.96
N GLU A 240 6.94 -26.13 -0.98
CA GLU A 240 7.07 -27.02 0.18
C GLU A 240 6.10 -26.70 1.32
N SER A 241 5.63 -25.45 1.40
CA SER A 241 4.77 -24.97 2.49
C SER A 241 3.60 -24.15 1.96
N PRO A 242 2.34 -24.47 2.30
CA PRO A 242 1.95 -25.74 2.90
C PRO A 242 2.25 -26.90 1.91
N PRO A 243 2.57 -28.10 2.41
CA PRO A 243 2.84 -29.25 1.55
C PRO A 243 1.57 -29.68 0.81
N LYS A 244 1.75 -30.16 -0.43
CA LYS A 244 0.64 -30.71 -1.22
C LYS A 244 0.04 -31.93 -0.48
N PRO A 245 -1.28 -31.95 -0.21
CA PRO A 245 -1.92 -33.06 0.48
C PRO A 245 -2.06 -34.29 -0.42
N ASP A 246 -2.19 -35.46 0.21
CA ASP A 246 -2.57 -36.68 -0.50
C ASP A 246 -3.97 -36.55 -1.13
N GLY A 247 -4.21 -37.28 -2.23
CA GLY A 247 -5.51 -37.26 -2.91
C GLY A 247 -5.73 -36.11 -3.89
N THR A 248 -4.67 -35.35 -4.21
CA THR A 248 -4.66 -34.41 -5.35
C THR A 248 -4.25 -35.10 -6.64
N PHE A 249 -4.79 -34.66 -7.77
CA PHE A 249 -4.40 -35.06 -9.12
C PHE A 249 -3.63 -33.93 -9.79
N ASP A 250 -2.56 -34.29 -10.49
CA ASP A 250 -1.73 -33.36 -11.25
C ASP A 250 -2.18 -33.37 -12.72
N PHE A 251 -2.37 -32.17 -13.27
CA PHE A 251 -2.71 -31.95 -14.67
C PHE A 251 -1.61 -31.09 -15.31
N PRO A 252 -0.86 -31.63 -16.29
CA PRO A 252 0.06 -30.83 -17.07
C PRO A 252 -0.72 -29.92 -18.03
N ASP A 253 -0.17 -28.75 -18.30
CA ASP A 253 -0.72 -27.76 -19.22
C ASP A 253 0.42 -27.00 -19.91
N THR A 254 0.14 -26.30 -21.00
CA THR A 254 1.12 -25.50 -21.73
C THR A 254 1.28 -24.08 -21.16
N GLY A 255 0.40 -23.67 -20.24
CA GLY A 255 0.49 -22.35 -19.61
C GLY A 255 -0.15 -21.24 -20.43
N ILE A 256 -0.99 -20.47 -19.77
CA ILE A 256 -1.61 -19.29 -20.36
C ILE A 256 -0.66 -18.10 -20.20
N MET A 257 -0.46 -17.33 -21.28
CA MET A 257 0.39 -16.14 -21.26
C MET A 257 -0.28 -14.98 -20.52
N MET A 258 0.34 -14.53 -19.44
CA MET A 258 -0.07 -13.39 -18.63
C MET A 258 1.00 -12.30 -18.64
N CYS A 259 0.57 -11.06 -18.76
CA CYS A 259 1.40 -9.88 -18.57
C CYS A 259 0.92 -9.09 -17.36
N ILE A 260 1.83 -8.86 -16.42
CA ILE A 260 1.52 -8.26 -15.12
C ILE A 260 2.37 -7.02 -14.97
N LYS A 261 1.76 -5.88 -14.65
CA LYS A 261 2.50 -4.69 -14.22
C LYS A 261 2.33 -4.52 -12.73
N ALA A 262 3.45 -4.27 -12.05
CA ALA A 262 3.48 -3.98 -10.64
C ALA A 262 4.29 -2.73 -10.37
N THR A 263 3.90 -1.97 -9.35
CA THR A 263 4.68 -0.86 -8.84
C THR A 263 4.75 -0.94 -7.33
N GLY A 264 5.78 -0.35 -6.75
CA GLY A 264 5.96 -0.37 -5.32
C GLY A 264 7.30 0.19 -4.93
N PHE A 265 7.90 -0.37 -3.90
CA PHE A 265 9.18 0.09 -3.40
C PHE A 265 10.01 -1.06 -2.82
N PHE A 266 11.32 -0.86 -2.87
CA PHE A 266 12.31 -1.65 -2.14
C PHE A 266 12.92 -0.73 -1.09
N ASN A 267 13.01 -1.19 0.17
CA ASN A 267 13.87 -0.46 1.10
C ASN A 267 15.35 -0.78 0.83
N LEU A 268 16.20 0.13 1.25
CA LEU A 268 17.64 0.01 1.26
C LEU A 268 18.05 0.18 2.72
N ARG A 269 18.01 -0.92 3.47
CA ARG A 269 18.05 -0.85 4.94
C ARG A 269 19.28 -0.12 5.46
N LYS A 270 20.43 -0.35 4.83
CA LYS A 270 21.71 0.28 5.21
C LYS A 270 21.76 1.78 4.94
N ALA A 271 21.00 2.25 3.95
CA ALA A 271 20.90 3.65 3.60
C ALA A 271 19.70 4.36 4.27
N GLU A 272 18.91 3.64 5.06
CA GLU A 272 17.67 4.14 5.69
C GLU A 272 16.73 4.84 4.69
N ASN A 273 16.68 4.33 3.45
CA ASN A 273 15.90 4.91 2.36
C ASN A 273 15.06 3.85 1.64
N ALA A 274 14.17 4.29 0.75
CA ALA A 274 13.42 3.43 -0.15
C ALA A 274 13.57 3.90 -1.60
N ALA A 275 13.63 2.93 -2.51
CA ALA A 275 13.66 3.15 -3.95
C ALA A 275 12.32 2.72 -4.55
N PRO A 276 11.63 3.58 -5.33
CA PRO A 276 10.46 3.14 -6.08
C PRO A 276 10.88 2.12 -7.14
N VAL A 277 9.98 1.22 -7.46
CA VAL A 277 10.19 0.24 -8.53
C VAL A 277 8.92 0.06 -9.33
N ALA A 278 9.12 -0.17 -10.63
CA ALA A 278 8.09 -0.68 -11.51
C ALA A 278 8.63 -1.96 -12.16
N VAL A 279 7.79 -2.99 -12.17
CA VAL A 279 8.10 -4.33 -12.68
C VAL A 279 7.07 -4.69 -13.74
N GLU A 280 7.54 -5.25 -14.84
CA GLU A 280 6.74 -6.02 -15.77
C GLU A 280 7.10 -7.49 -15.63
N THR A 281 6.09 -8.34 -15.49
CA THR A 281 6.26 -9.78 -15.34
C THR A 281 5.48 -10.47 -16.45
N ASN A 282 6.21 -11.20 -17.28
CA ASN A 282 5.65 -12.13 -18.24
C ASN A 282 5.59 -13.51 -17.59
N ALA A 283 4.40 -14.08 -17.46
CA ALA A 283 4.18 -15.35 -16.77
C ALA A 283 3.41 -16.34 -17.66
N ARG A 284 3.72 -17.63 -17.51
CA ARG A 284 2.94 -18.75 -18.05
C ARG A 284 2.36 -19.53 -16.89
N VAL A 285 1.03 -19.53 -16.76
CA VAL A 285 0.34 -20.16 -15.62
C VAL A 285 -1.12 -20.51 -15.97
N PRO A 286 -1.65 -21.66 -15.53
CA PRO A 286 -0.91 -22.81 -15.01
C PRO A 286 -0.19 -23.55 -16.13
N THR A 287 1.08 -23.89 -15.95
CA THR A 287 1.74 -24.96 -16.75
C THR A 287 1.58 -26.31 -16.08
N GLU A 288 1.30 -26.31 -14.77
CA GLU A 288 0.90 -27.47 -14.01
C GLU A 288 -0.18 -27.04 -13.05
N SER A 289 -1.20 -27.87 -12.88
CA SER A 289 -2.16 -27.69 -11.81
C SER A 289 -2.28 -28.96 -10.97
N SER A 290 -2.45 -28.81 -9.67
CA SER A 290 -2.77 -29.90 -8.76
C SER A 290 -4.09 -29.59 -8.09
N GLN A 291 -5.07 -30.46 -8.25
CA GLN A 291 -6.41 -30.25 -7.70
C GLN A 291 -6.87 -31.46 -6.90
N GLY A 292 -7.55 -31.23 -5.78
CA GLY A 292 -8.26 -32.29 -5.09
C GLY A 292 -9.38 -32.87 -5.95
N ASN A 293 -9.77 -34.12 -5.66
CA ASN A 293 -11.01 -34.64 -6.21
C ASN A 293 -12.18 -33.72 -5.76
N PRO A 294 -12.98 -33.13 -6.67
CA PRO A 294 -14.08 -32.23 -6.29
C PRO A 294 -15.16 -32.92 -5.44
N PHE A 295 -15.19 -34.24 -5.44
CA PHE A 295 -16.17 -35.07 -4.74
C PHE A 295 -15.70 -35.55 -3.37
N THR A 296 -14.45 -35.99 -3.26
CA THR A 296 -13.93 -36.72 -2.08
C THR A 296 -12.54 -36.29 -1.65
N GLY A 297 -11.92 -35.36 -2.38
CA GLY A 297 -10.53 -34.97 -2.22
C GLY A 297 -10.39 -33.72 -1.37
N PRO A 298 -9.13 -33.36 -1.05
CA PRO A 298 -8.85 -32.16 -0.28
C PRO A 298 -9.38 -30.92 -1.00
N ASN A 299 -9.78 -29.90 -0.24
CA ASN A 299 -10.11 -28.60 -0.80
C ASN A 299 -8.85 -27.82 -1.18
N TRP A 300 -8.27 -28.21 -2.31
CA TRP A 300 -6.95 -27.82 -2.77
C TRP A 300 -6.94 -27.54 -4.26
N SER A 301 -6.52 -26.34 -4.64
CA SER A 301 -6.21 -25.96 -6.01
C SER A 301 -4.86 -25.24 -6.02
N GLU A 302 -3.86 -25.86 -6.63
CA GLU A 302 -2.53 -25.31 -6.79
C GLU A 302 -2.25 -25.13 -8.28
N LEU A 303 -1.92 -23.91 -8.68
CA LEU A 303 -1.48 -23.57 -10.01
C LEU A 303 0.01 -23.25 -9.95
N ARG A 304 0.80 -23.86 -10.82
CA ARG A 304 2.23 -23.62 -10.93
C ARG A 304 2.55 -23.08 -12.31
N GLY A 305 3.55 -22.24 -12.36
CA GLY A 305 3.98 -21.60 -13.57
C GLY A 305 5.40 -21.09 -13.45
N TYR A 306 5.82 -20.39 -14.49
CA TYR A 306 7.11 -19.73 -14.53
C TYR A 306 6.97 -18.30 -15.04
N SER A 307 7.93 -17.45 -14.66
CA SER A 307 7.90 -16.04 -15.03
C SER A 307 9.26 -15.47 -15.40
N VAL A 308 9.24 -14.40 -16.20
CA VAL A 308 10.38 -13.54 -16.49
C VAL A 308 10.01 -12.13 -16.08
N ASN A 309 10.81 -11.59 -15.17
CA ASN A 309 10.63 -10.26 -14.61
C ASN A 309 11.60 -9.27 -15.26
N GLN A 310 11.09 -8.08 -15.55
CA GLN A 310 11.86 -6.94 -16.02
C GLN A 310 11.50 -5.71 -15.19
N THR A 311 12.49 -5.09 -14.57
CA THR A 311 12.27 -3.80 -13.91
C THR A 311 12.50 -2.65 -14.88
N TYR A 312 11.68 -1.61 -14.76
CA TYR A 312 11.98 -0.32 -15.36
C TYR A 312 13.05 0.40 -14.55
N PRO A 313 14.01 1.09 -15.20
CA PRO A 313 14.95 1.95 -14.49
C PRO A 313 14.18 2.97 -13.66
N ALA A 314 14.44 2.98 -12.36
CA ALA A 314 13.91 3.96 -11.44
C ALA A 314 15.08 4.69 -10.77
N SER A 315 15.07 6.02 -10.83
CA SER A 315 16.07 6.83 -10.16
C SER A 315 15.73 6.89 -8.66
N ALA A 316 16.72 6.58 -7.81
CA ALA A 316 16.61 6.68 -6.36
C ALA A 316 17.87 7.33 -5.77
N THR A 317 17.76 7.81 -4.54
CA THR A 317 18.92 8.34 -3.81
C THR A 317 19.58 7.18 -3.06
N LEU A 318 20.75 6.71 -3.52
CA LEU A 318 21.38 5.47 -3.02
C LEU A 318 22.48 5.68 -1.97
N LEU A 319 22.87 6.93 -1.68
CA LEU A 319 24.06 7.25 -0.91
C LEU A 319 23.72 8.22 0.24
N GLY A 320 23.82 7.70 1.46
CA GLY A 320 23.42 8.34 2.72
C GLY A 320 24.58 8.86 3.57
N PHE A 321 25.77 9.10 3.01
CA PHE A 321 26.87 9.70 3.79
C PHE A 321 26.63 11.17 4.15
N GLY A 322 25.48 11.76 3.82
CA GLY A 322 25.04 13.07 4.34
C GLY A 322 25.79 14.29 3.81
N PHE A 323 26.93 14.11 3.13
CA PHE A 323 27.78 15.23 2.70
C PHE A 323 27.46 15.75 1.29
N MET A 324 26.85 14.94 0.41
CA MET A 324 26.59 15.27 -1.00
C MET A 324 25.34 14.53 -1.54
N PRO A 325 24.40 15.19 -2.25
CA PRO A 325 23.32 14.51 -2.94
C PRO A 325 23.84 13.61 -4.04
N THR A 326 23.38 12.35 -4.03
CA THR A 326 23.78 11.34 -4.99
C THR A 326 22.56 10.62 -5.53
N ARG A 327 22.31 10.81 -6.82
CA ARG A 327 21.23 10.14 -7.54
C ARG A 327 21.83 8.97 -8.30
N ALA A 328 21.21 7.80 -8.20
CA ALA A 328 21.61 6.66 -9.00
C ALA A 328 20.39 5.89 -9.48
N GLU A 329 20.49 5.35 -10.68
CA GLU A 329 19.52 4.44 -11.23
C GLU A 329 19.97 3.01 -10.97
N ALA A 330 19.03 2.15 -10.62
CA ALA A 330 19.26 0.72 -10.52
C ALA A 330 18.23 -0.01 -11.38
N ARG A 331 18.67 -1.12 -11.97
CA ARG A 331 17.79 -2.09 -12.62
C ARG A 331 18.03 -3.47 -12.05
N ALA A 332 16.97 -4.21 -11.76
CA ALA A 332 17.08 -5.62 -11.46
C ALA A 332 16.93 -6.43 -12.76
N GLU A 333 17.90 -7.30 -13.00
CA GLU A 333 17.86 -8.25 -14.10
C GLU A 333 17.62 -9.63 -13.52
N GLN A 334 16.58 -10.31 -14.01
CA GLN A 334 16.40 -11.73 -13.71
C GLN A 334 17.51 -12.54 -14.37
N VAL A 335 18.07 -13.49 -13.63
CA VAL A 335 19.18 -14.34 -14.07
C VAL A 335 18.91 -15.79 -13.72
N ARG A 336 19.67 -16.70 -14.35
CA ARG A 336 19.62 -18.12 -14.03
C ARG A 336 20.07 -18.39 -12.59
N PRO A 337 19.69 -19.54 -12.01
CA PRO A 337 20.25 -20.02 -10.77
C PRO A 337 21.79 -20.01 -10.75
N PRO A 338 22.44 -19.53 -9.68
CA PRO A 338 23.90 -19.55 -9.57
C PRO A 338 24.47 -20.96 -9.75
N GLY A 339 25.53 -21.07 -10.56
CA GLY A 339 26.18 -22.36 -10.83
C GLY A 339 25.44 -23.25 -11.83
N SER A 340 24.28 -22.82 -12.35
CA SER A 340 23.57 -23.55 -13.39
C SER A 340 24.21 -23.35 -14.77
N GLY A 341 24.14 -24.39 -15.62
CA GLY A 341 24.68 -24.35 -16.98
C GLY A 341 23.84 -23.46 -17.92
N PRO A 342 24.36 -23.14 -19.13
CA PRO A 342 23.67 -22.28 -20.10
C PRO A 342 22.27 -22.78 -20.53
N GLY A 343 22.04 -24.10 -20.43
CA GLY A 343 20.76 -24.75 -20.73
C GLY A 343 19.75 -24.79 -19.58
N ALA A 344 20.11 -24.31 -18.39
CA ALA A 344 19.16 -24.22 -17.28
C ALA A 344 18.14 -23.09 -17.52
N PRO A 345 16.92 -23.22 -16.96
CA PRO A 345 15.90 -22.19 -17.11
C PRO A 345 16.37 -20.83 -16.55
N VAL A 346 16.01 -19.75 -17.25
CA VAL A 346 16.26 -18.37 -16.80
C VAL A 346 15.09 -17.80 -16.01
N THR A 347 13.98 -18.53 -15.99
CA THR A 347 12.71 -18.19 -15.37
C THR A 347 12.75 -18.21 -13.84
N GLY A 348 11.82 -17.52 -13.20
CA GLY A 348 11.44 -17.72 -11.81
C GLY A 348 10.32 -18.76 -11.70
N ASN A 349 10.10 -19.26 -10.49
CA ASN A 349 8.99 -20.13 -10.16
C ASN A 349 7.81 -19.32 -9.64
N LEU A 350 6.59 -19.69 -10.05
CA LEU A 350 5.34 -19.14 -9.57
C LEU A 350 4.48 -20.27 -8.99
N ARG A 351 3.82 -19.98 -7.88
CA ARG A 351 2.83 -20.83 -7.22
C ARG A 351 1.62 -19.98 -6.83
N ILE A 352 0.43 -20.48 -7.12
CA ILE A 352 -0.82 -19.88 -6.68
C ILE A 352 -1.60 -20.99 -5.99
N LEU A 353 -1.96 -20.78 -4.74
CA LEU A 353 -2.69 -21.75 -3.92
C LEU A 353 -4.05 -21.16 -3.55
N GLN A 354 -5.10 -21.93 -3.76
CA GLN A 354 -6.49 -21.49 -3.61
C GLN A 354 -7.35 -22.66 -3.13
N SER A 355 -8.50 -22.34 -2.52
CA SER A 355 -9.55 -23.33 -2.29
C SER A 355 -10.37 -23.56 -3.55
N GLN A 356 -10.77 -24.80 -3.78
CA GLN A 356 -11.76 -25.17 -4.79
C GLN A 356 -13.19 -24.92 -4.26
N PRO A 357 -14.08 -24.26 -5.02
CA PRO A 357 -15.43 -23.92 -4.54
C PRO A 357 -16.35 -25.10 -4.16
N LEU A 358 -16.03 -26.34 -4.53
CA LEU A 358 -16.92 -27.50 -4.40
C LEU A 358 -16.41 -28.62 -3.48
N ALA A 359 -15.17 -28.53 -2.99
CA ALA A 359 -14.54 -29.58 -2.17
C ALA A 359 -14.62 -29.21 -0.68
N ILE A 360 -15.13 -30.12 0.15
CA ILE A 360 -15.37 -29.88 1.60
C ILE A 360 -14.62 -30.82 2.56
N PRO A 361 -14.07 -32.01 2.21
CA PRO A 361 -13.20 -32.65 3.18
C PRO A 361 -11.88 -31.88 3.32
N GLY A 362 -11.45 -31.73 4.57
CA GLY A 362 -10.09 -31.33 4.87
C GLY A 362 -9.08 -32.37 4.35
N PRO A 363 -7.80 -32.00 4.16
CA PRO A 363 -7.24 -30.68 4.41
C PRO A 363 -7.73 -29.62 3.42
N THR A 364 -7.97 -28.40 3.91
CA THR A 364 -8.38 -27.26 3.09
C THR A 364 -7.23 -26.28 2.98
N VAL A 365 -7.13 -25.61 1.84
CA VAL A 365 -6.34 -24.38 1.74
C VAL A 365 -6.96 -23.35 2.67
N GLU A 366 -6.30 -23.11 3.80
CA GLU A 366 -6.76 -22.11 4.78
C GLU A 366 -6.58 -20.70 4.22
N ASN A 367 -5.43 -20.42 3.61
CA ASN A 367 -5.09 -19.11 3.05
C ASN A 367 -4.86 -19.25 1.55
N HIS A 368 -5.58 -18.45 0.78
CA HIS A 368 -5.25 -18.23 -0.62
C HIS A 368 -3.97 -17.41 -0.67
N GLU A 369 -2.99 -17.89 -1.42
CA GLU A 369 -1.66 -17.28 -1.45
C GLU A 369 -1.05 -17.38 -2.84
N ILE A 370 -0.25 -16.37 -3.17
CA ILE A 370 0.63 -16.37 -4.33
C ILE A 370 2.06 -16.33 -3.82
N ARG A 371 2.94 -17.14 -4.41
CA ARG A 371 4.37 -17.14 -4.12
C ARG A 371 5.14 -17.09 -5.42
N ALA A 372 6.13 -16.22 -5.47
CA ALA A 372 7.03 -16.09 -6.60
C ALA A 372 8.47 -16.12 -6.10
N ALA A 373 9.35 -16.82 -6.81
CA ALA A 373 10.77 -16.81 -6.51
C ALA A 373 11.58 -16.70 -7.80
N ALA A 374 12.59 -15.83 -7.81
CA ALA A 374 13.49 -15.66 -8.93
C ALA A 374 14.88 -15.23 -8.44
N TYR A 375 15.92 -15.60 -9.19
CA TYR A 375 17.23 -14.99 -8.98
C TYR A 375 17.30 -13.68 -9.76
N ILE A 376 17.74 -12.63 -9.07
CA ILE A 376 17.96 -11.32 -9.65
C ILE A 376 19.39 -10.87 -9.40
N ARG A 377 19.90 -9.98 -10.23
CA ARG A 377 21.08 -9.17 -9.93
C ARG A 377 20.72 -7.71 -10.10
N LEU A 378 21.29 -6.85 -9.27
CA LEU A 378 21.14 -5.41 -9.44
C LEU A 378 22.29 -4.92 -10.31
N LYS A 379 21.96 -4.18 -11.36
CA LYS A 379 22.92 -3.44 -12.17
C LYS A 379 22.73 -1.95 -11.91
N ALA A 380 23.81 -1.27 -11.56
CA ALA A 380 23.80 0.18 -11.43
C ALA A 380 23.79 0.82 -12.82
N GLY A 381 23.04 1.91 -12.96
CA GLY A 381 22.87 2.69 -14.17
C GLY A 381 23.48 4.08 -14.01
N GLN A 382 22.81 5.08 -14.59
CA GLN A 382 23.25 6.47 -14.51
C GLN A 382 23.36 6.92 -13.07
N THR A 383 24.50 7.52 -12.72
CA THR A 383 24.77 8.02 -11.38
C THR A 383 25.25 9.45 -11.48
N GLU A 384 24.85 10.29 -10.54
CA GLU A 384 25.24 11.68 -10.42
C GLU A 384 25.67 11.98 -8.98
N VAL A 385 26.80 12.64 -8.82
CA VAL A 385 27.29 13.17 -7.54
C VAL A 385 27.26 14.69 -7.65
N ASN A 386 26.43 15.36 -6.84
CA ASN A 386 26.20 16.81 -6.96
C ASN A 386 25.81 17.26 -8.37
N GLY A 387 25.03 16.45 -9.09
CA GLY A 387 24.64 16.73 -10.48
C GLY A 387 25.75 16.54 -11.52
N VAL A 388 26.94 16.06 -11.12
CA VAL A 388 28.00 15.66 -12.04
C VAL A 388 27.85 14.16 -12.34
N PRO A 389 27.65 13.76 -13.61
CA PRO A 389 27.58 12.35 -13.97
C PRO A 389 28.85 11.60 -13.56
N LEU A 390 28.65 10.46 -12.90
CA LEU A 390 29.68 9.51 -12.52
C LEU A 390 29.51 8.23 -13.33
N ASP A 391 30.53 7.89 -14.12
CA ASP A 391 30.53 6.64 -14.89
C ASP A 391 30.91 5.46 -14.00
N LEU A 392 29.96 4.56 -13.78
CA LEU A 392 30.17 3.33 -13.02
C LEU A 392 30.65 2.17 -13.91
N GLY A 393 30.70 2.33 -15.22
CA GLY A 393 31.05 1.27 -16.16
C GLY A 393 29.96 0.21 -16.33
N ASP A 394 29.98 -0.49 -17.47
CA ASP A 394 28.94 -1.44 -17.87
C ASP A 394 28.87 -2.72 -17.01
N LYS A 395 29.91 -2.98 -16.23
CA LYS A 395 30.07 -4.18 -15.41
C LYS A 395 29.66 -3.97 -13.96
N CYS A 396 29.21 -2.77 -13.57
CA CYS A 396 28.83 -2.49 -12.19
C CYS A 396 27.54 -3.22 -11.79
N MET A 397 27.68 -4.36 -11.12
CA MET A 397 26.55 -5.19 -10.72
C MET A 397 26.84 -6.02 -9.47
N THR A 398 25.77 -6.47 -8.82
CA THR A 398 25.84 -7.43 -7.72
C THR A 398 26.00 -8.86 -8.24
N SER A 399 26.44 -9.77 -7.38
CA SER A 399 26.20 -11.20 -7.61
C SER A 399 24.68 -11.48 -7.63
N PRO A 400 24.23 -12.61 -8.21
CA PRO A 400 22.84 -13.00 -8.12
C PRO A 400 22.39 -13.19 -6.66
N THR A 401 21.14 -12.83 -6.37
CA THR A 401 20.48 -13.05 -5.09
C THR A 401 19.07 -13.58 -5.33
N LEU A 402 18.55 -14.35 -4.38
CA LEU A 402 17.19 -14.87 -4.44
C LEU A 402 16.23 -13.77 -3.98
N LEU A 403 15.26 -13.44 -4.82
CA LEU A 403 14.08 -12.70 -4.42
C LEU A 403 12.93 -13.70 -4.31
N SER A 404 12.36 -13.83 -3.11
CA SER A 404 11.16 -14.63 -2.87
C SER A 404 10.07 -13.73 -2.30
N ALA A 405 8.98 -13.60 -3.04
CA ALA A 405 7.83 -12.78 -2.68
C ALA A 405 6.61 -13.66 -2.39
N THR A 406 5.80 -13.22 -1.44
CA THR A 406 4.54 -13.85 -1.08
C THR A 406 3.42 -12.81 -1.07
N GLY A 407 2.22 -13.22 -1.46
CA GLY A 407 1.02 -12.39 -1.39
C GLY A 407 -0.11 -13.16 -0.75
N PHE A 408 -0.78 -12.54 0.22
CA PHE A 408 -1.96 -13.10 0.86
C PHE A 408 -3.20 -12.63 0.10
N MET A 409 -3.89 -13.57 -0.53
CA MET A 409 -5.08 -13.29 -1.35
C MET A 409 -6.38 -13.49 -0.56
N GLY A 410 -6.28 -13.83 0.73
CA GLY A 410 -7.42 -13.95 1.62
C GLY A 410 -7.75 -15.37 2.07
N ASN A 411 -8.86 -15.50 2.78
CA ASN A 411 -9.42 -16.76 3.24
C ASN A 411 -10.92 -16.64 3.45
N LEU A 412 -11.54 -17.74 3.89
CA LEU A 412 -12.99 -17.83 4.12
C LEU A 412 -13.52 -16.81 5.15
N ARG A 413 -12.66 -16.25 6.02
CA ARG A 413 -13.07 -15.25 7.02
C ARG A 413 -12.83 -13.83 6.53
N THR A 414 -11.71 -13.58 5.85
CA THR A 414 -11.33 -12.25 5.37
C THR A 414 -11.94 -11.90 4.02
N GLY A 415 -12.61 -12.86 3.37
CA GLY A 415 -12.87 -12.82 1.93
C GLY A 415 -11.63 -13.24 1.15
N THR A 416 -11.85 -13.68 -0.09
CA THR A 416 -10.79 -14.07 -1.03
C THR A 416 -10.80 -13.15 -2.25
N THR A 417 -9.64 -12.99 -2.86
CA THR A 417 -9.46 -12.28 -4.14
C THR A 417 -8.93 -13.24 -5.18
N GLN A 418 -9.28 -13.00 -6.45
CA GLN A 418 -8.69 -13.77 -7.55
C GLN A 418 -7.28 -13.25 -7.84
N TYR A 419 -6.37 -14.16 -8.14
CA TYR A 419 -4.95 -13.85 -8.38
C TYR A 419 -4.76 -12.90 -9.57
N ASP A 420 -5.60 -13.01 -10.59
CA ASP A 420 -5.56 -12.24 -11.82
C ASP A 420 -6.17 -10.83 -11.68
N GLN A 421 -6.80 -10.53 -10.55
CA GLN A 421 -7.35 -9.20 -10.30
C GLN A 421 -6.29 -8.22 -9.78
N GLY A 422 -5.06 -8.67 -9.46
CA GLY A 422 -3.98 -7.86 -8.86
C GLY A 422 -3.77 -8.15 -7.38
N GLN A 423 -2.52 -8.07 -6.92
CA GLN A 423 -2.12 -8.56 -5.59
C GLN A 423 -0.97 -7.75 -5.01
N THR A 424 -0.96 -7.62 -3.69
CA THR A 424 0.20 -7.17 -2.93
C THR A 424 1.19 -8.34 -2.78
N LEU A 425 2.42 -8.15 -3.27
CA LEU A 425 3.53 -9.08 -3.16
C LEU A 425 4.60 -8.47 -2.27
N ILE A 426 4.92 -9.18 -1.19
CA ILE A 426 5.93 -8.78 -0.22
C ILE A 426 7.09 -9.77 -0.29
N ALA A 427 8.30 -9.26 -0.53
CA ALA A 427 9.53 -10.01 -0.35
C ALA A 427 10.20 -9.51 0.92
N GLU A 428 10.43 -10.38 1.89
CA GLU A 428 11.00 -10.00 3.18
C GLU A 428 12.45 -10.49 3.31
N ASP A 429 13.22 -9.80 4.15
CA ASP A 429 14.55 -10.18 4.61
C ASP A 429 15.55 -10.63 3.53
N PHE A 430 15.44 -10.08 2.32
CA PHE A 430 16.38 -10.41 1.25
C PHE A 430 17.68 -9.61 1.39
N THR A 431 18.76 -10.22 0.92
CA THR A 431 20.11 -9.63 0.96
C THR A 431 20.46 -9.04 -0.40
N ILE A 432 20.87 -7.77 -0.42
CA ILE A 432 21.52 -7.15 -1.56
C ILE A 432 23.01 -7.50 -1.49
N PRO A 433 23.55 -8.29 -2.43
CA PRO A 433 24.96 -8.68 -2.37
C PRO A 433 25.90 -7.50 -2.65
N PRO A 434 27.20 -7.65 -2.37
CA PRO A 434 28.20 -6.67 -2.77
C PRO A 434 28.17 -6.36 -4.26
N PHE A 435 28.41 -5.11 -4.60
CA PHE A 435 28.67 -4.68 -5.97
C PHE A 435 30.10 -5.06 -6.38
N SER A 436 30.29 -5.25 -7.68
CA SER A 436 31.59 -5.55 -8.27
C SER A 436 31.70 -4.94 -9.67
N GLY A 437 32.93 -4.65 -10.10
CA GLY A 437 33.18 -4.13 -11.45
C GLY A 437 32.67 -2.70 -11.66
N CYS A 438 32.64 -1.91 -10.59
CA CYS A 438 32.14 -0.54 -10.60
C CYS A 438 33.29 0.46 -10.73
N GLY A 439 33.09 1.45 -11.59
CA GLY A 439 34.03 2.51 -11.94
C GLY A 439 34.85 2.19 -13.20
N VAL A 440 35.34 3.26 -13.84
CA VAL A 440 36.17 3.19 -15.06
C VAL A 440 37.65 3.37 -14.71
N ASP A 441 37.96 4.48 -14.03
CA ASP A 441 39.34 4.84 -13.66
C ASP A 441 39.72 4.41 -12.24
N GLU A 442 38.72 4.23 -11.37
CA GLU A 442 38.88 3.81 -9.97
C GLU A 442 37.87 2.72 -9.61
N ASP A 443 38.18 1.92 -8.57
CA ASP A 443 37.25 0.89 -8.08
C ASP A 443 36.22 1.49 -7.11
N LEU A 444 35.00 1.70 -7.61
CA LEU A 444 33.86 2.21 -6.87
C LEU A 444 33.04 1.11 -6.18
N SER A 445 33.40 -0.17 -6.37
CA SER A 445 32.66 -1.31 -5.80
C SER A 445 32.54 -1.24 -4.27
N PRO A 446 33.60 -0.88 -3.50
CA PRO A 446 33.51 -0.78 -2.05
C PRO A 446 32.53 0.30 -1.57
N ILE A 447 32.45 1.43 -2.27
CA ILE A 447 31.59 2.56 -1.88
C ILE A 447 30.11 2.19 -2.07
N LEU A 448 29.75 1.62 -3.23
CA LEU A 448 28.39 1.16 -3.49
C LEU A 448 27.99 0.03 -2.55
N THR A 449 28.89 -0.92 -2.30
CA THR A 449 28.70 -2.00 -1.33
C THR A 449 28.52 -1.47 0.09
N ALA A 450 29.30 -0.46 0.48
CA ALA A 450 29.20 0.18 1.79
C ALA A 450 27.86 0.89 1.99
N SER A 451 27.14 1.25 0.92
CA SER A 451 25.94 2.09 1.00
C SER A 451 24.65 1.30 0.88
N VAL A 452 24.60 0.34 -0.05
CA VAL A 452 23.35 -0.33 -0.44
C VAL A 452 23.33 -1.81 -0.04
N SER A 453 24.49 -2.48 -0.04
CA SER A 453 24.56 -3.93 0.20
C SER A 453 24.40 -4.30 1.67
N GLY A 454 23.61 -5.32 1.94
CA GLY A 454 23.29 -5.80 3.28
C GLY A 454 22.03 -6.67 3.32
N ALA A 455 21.76 -7.26 4.48
CA ALA A 455 20.55 -8.04 4.76
C ALA A 455 19.41 -7.17 5.32
N GLY A 456 18.23 -7.76 5.49
CA GLY A 456 17.06 -7.10 6.08
C GLY A 456 16.38 -6.09 5.15
N ASN A 457 16.57 -6.26 3.84
CA ASN A 457 15.78 -5.50 2.87
C ASN A 457 14.45 -6.21 2.62
N TYR A 458 13.43 -5.44 2.29
CA TYR A 458 12.11 -5.89 1.91
C TYR A 458 11.62 -5.11 0.68
N ALA A 459 10.72 -5.76 -0.05
CA ALA A 459 10.02 -5.20 -1.19
C ALA A 459 8.54 -5.27 -0.91
N ASN A 460 7.80 -4.23 -1.27
CA ASN A 460 6.35 -4.25 -1.30
C ASN A 460 5.90 -3.77 -2.68
N LEU A 461 5.24 -4.66 -3.42
CA LEU A 461 4.80 -4.45 -4.79
C LEU A 461 3.29 -4.66 -4.86
N GLU A 462 2.57 -3.70 -5.41
CA GLU A 462 1.18 -3.90 -5.81
C GLU A 462 1.15 -4.21 -7.30
N SER A 463 0.50 -5.31 -7.69
CA SER A 463 0.24 -5.63 -9.10
C SER A 463 -1.14 -5.17 -9.52
N GLY A 464 -1.25 -4.69 -10.75
CA GLY A 464 -2.55 -4.50 -11.41
C GLY A 464 -3.14 -5.82 -11.88
N ARG A 465 -4.25 -5.72 -12.60
CA ARG A 465 -4.92 -6.89 -13.19
C ARG A 465 -3.98 -7.57 -14.19
N TRP A 466 -4.02 -8.90 -14.19
CA TRP A 466 -3.18 -9.72 -15.05
C TRP A 466 -3.78 -9.76 -16.43
N CYS A 467 -3.08 -9.17 -17.39
CA CYS A 467 -3.52 -9.11 -18.79
C CYS A 467 -3.30 -10.48 -19.43
N LEU A 468 -4.40 -11.09 -19.87
CA LEU A 468 -4.41 -12.31 -20.64
C LEU A 468 -4.09 -11.98 -22.09
N VAL A 469 -2.80 -12.10 -22.45
CA VAL A 469 -2.25 -11.57 -23.71
C VAL A 469 -2.95 -12.15 -24.94
N GLU A 470 -3.30 -13.44 -24.90
CA GLU A 470 -3.87 -14.16 -26.03
C GLU A 470 -5.30 -13.72 -26.38
N SER A 471 -6.11 -13.35 -25.37
CA SER A 471 -7.51 -12.93 -25.57
C SER A 471 -7.72 -11.41 -25.45
N GLY A 472 -6.73 -10.69 -24.93
CA GLY A 472 -6.85 -9.27 -24.57
C GLY A 472 -7.67 -9.01 -23.30
N HIS A 473 -8.11 -10.06 -22.59
CA HIS A 473 -8.86 -9.91 -21.35
C HIS A 473 -7.99 -9.27 -20.26
N ASN A 474 -8.54 -8.32 -19.49
CA ASN A 474 -7.84 -7.56 -18.44
C ASN A 474 -6.62 -6.76 -18.94
N CYS A 475 -6.57 -6.41 -20.22
CA CYS A 475 -5.49 -5.62 -20.80
C CYS A 475 -5.92 -4.16 -20.99
N ALA A 476 -5.05 -3.22 -20.64
CA ALA A 476 -5.14 -1.81 -21.01
C ALA A 476 -4.06 -1.51 -22.05
N ASP A 477 -4.47 -1.00 -23.21
CA ASP A 477 -3.59 -0.69 -24.35
C ASP A 477 -2.68 -1.87 -24.76
N GLY A 478 -3.22 -3.10 -24.70
CA GLY A 478 -2.49 -4.33 -25.05
C GLY A 478 -1.47 -4.79 -23.99
N ALA A 479 -1.51 -4.24 -22.78
CA ALA A 479 -0.61 -4.62 -21.70
C ALA A 479 -1.33 -4.76 -20.35
N GLY A 480 -0.63 -5.28 -19.33
CA GLY A 480 -1.12 -5.28 -17.95
C GLY A 480 -1.51 -3.88 -17.48
N GLU A 481 -2.62 -3.80 -16.74
CA GLU A 481 -3.03 -2.56 -16.05
C GLU A 481 -2.01 -2.22 -14.95
N LEU A 482 -1.78 -0.93 -14.69
CA LEU A 482 -1.05 -0.51 -13.49
C LEU A 482 -1.88 -0.85 -12.24
N PRO A 483 -1.24 -1.09 -11.08
CA PRO A 483 -1.96 -1.32 -9.84
C PRO A 483 -2.91 -0.17 -9.52
N ARG A 484 -4.16 -0.52 -9.23
CA ARG A 484 -5.14 0.41 -8.66
C ARG A 484 -5.01 0.38 -7.16
N THR A 485 -4.44 1.43 -6.61
CA THR A 485 -4.32 1.59 -5.17
C THR A 485 -5.42 2.50 -4.64
N PHE A 486 -5.62 2.51 -3.32
CA PHE A 486 -6.67 3.32 -2.70
C PHE A 486 -6.05 4.36 -1.75
N THR A 487 -6.66 5.53 -1.70
CA THR A 487 -6.42 6.50 -0.63
C THR A 487 -7.56 6.42 0.36
N VAL A 488 -7.23 6.26 1.64
CA VAL A 488 -8.18 6.27 2.76
C VAL A 488 -7.90 7.50 3.62
N TYR A 489 -8.90 8.37 3.76
CA TYR A 489 -8.83 9.56 4.59
C TYR A 489 -10.20 9.86 5.23
N PRO A 490 -10.29 10.19 6.53
CA PRO A 490 -9.19 10.38 7.49
C PRO A 490 -8.60 9.08 8.05
N GLY A 491 -9.18 7.90 7.78
CA GLY A 491 -8.85 6.67 8.48
C GLY A 491 -9.28 6.71 9.96
N GLY A 492 -8.75 5.78 10.77
CA GLY A 492 -9.02 5.67 12.20
C GLY A 492 -10.23 4.79 12.54
N ALA A 493 -10.83 5.03 13.70
CA ALA A 493 -12.06 4.36 14.12
C ALA A 493 -13.26 4.97 13.37
N VAL A 494 -14.08 4.10 12.78
CA VAL A 494 -15.22 4.48 11.94
C VAL A 494 -16.43 3.67 12.34
N THR A 495 -17.58 4.32 12.47
CA THR A 495 -18.88 3.67 12.70
C THR A 495 -19.73 3.81 11.45
N ALA A 496 -20.26 2.70 10.93
CA ALA A 496 -21.15 2.70 9.78
C ALA A 496 -22.54 2.21 10.20
N VAL A 497 -23.59 3.01 9.96
CA VAL A 497 -24.94 2.72 10.48
C VAL A 497 -25.96 2.66 9.35
N ALA A 498 -26.72 1.56 9.27
CA ALA A 498 -27.89 1.41 8.40
C ALA A 498 -29.18 1.45 9.21
N LYS A 499 -30.21 2.14 8.71
CA LYS A 499 -31.55 2.28 9.31
C LYS A 499 -32.65 2.31 8.23
N PRO A 500 -33.44 1.25 8.05
CA PRO A 500 -33.34 -0.08 8.66
C PRO A 500 -32.27 -0.95 8.00
N PHE A 501 -32.05 -2.15 8.56
CA PHE A 501 -31.37 -3.25 7.87
C PHE A 501 -32.34 -4.42 7.70
N THR A 502 -32.47 -4.94 6.49
CA THR A 502 -33.44 -6.01 6.17
C THR A 502 -32.84 -7.07 5.26
N LEU A 503 -33.11 -8.34 5.58
CA LEU A 503 -32.88 -9.50 4.71
C LEU A 503 -34.23 -10.13 4.38
N THR A 504 -34.50 -10.40 3.10
CA THR A 504 -35.81 -10.94 2.67
C THR A 504 -35.65 -12.25 1.92
N ASN A 505 -36.58 -13.18 2.08
CA ASN A 505 -36.70 -14.38 1.24
C ASN A 505 -38.18 -14.60 0.91
N GLY A 506 -38.61 -14.13 -0.27
CA GLY A 506 -40.04 -14.06 -0.58
C GLY A 506 -40.78 -13.17 0.41
N ASP A 507 -41.82 -13.72 1.07
CA ASP A 507 -42.62 -13.00 2.08
C ASP A 507 -42.00 -12.99 3.49
N ALA A 508 -40.95 -13.80 3.70
CA ALA A 508 -40.20 -13.86 4.95
C ALA A 508 -39.18 -12.71 5.04
N GLU A 509 -39.02 -12.14 6.23
CA GLU A 509 -38.18 -10.96 6.48
C GLU A 509 -37.45 -11.08 7.82
N PHE A 510 -36.13 -10.88 7.82
CA PHE A 510 -35.36 -10.58 9.02
C PHE A 510 -35.05 -9.08 9.00
N ARG A 511 -35.63 -8.33 9.93
CA ARG A 511 -35.57 -6.86 9.95
C ARG A 511 -35.07 -6.37 11.29
N CYS A 512 -34.13 -5.44 11.26
CA CYS A 512 -33.66 -4.71 12.43
C CYS A 512 -33.86 -3.21 12.21
N ASP A 513 -34.20 -2.47 13.27
CA ASP A 513 -34.34 -1.02 13.19
C ASP A 513 -33.00 -0.35 12.86
N SER A 514 -31.90 -0.95 13.31
CA SER A 514 -30.56 -0.54 12.88
C SER A 514 -29.55 -1.67 12.85
N ALA A 515 -28.56 -1.52 11.98
CA ALA A 515 -27.33 -2.28 12.00
C ALA A 515 -26.15 -1.32 12.07
N THR A 516 -25.24 -1.54 13.02
CA THR A 516 -24.07 -0.72 13.27
C THR A 516 -22.82 -1.57 13.10
N MET A 517 -21.94 -1.18 12.18
CA MET A 517 -20.61 -1.75 12.03
C MET A 517 -19.57 -0.79 12.61
N ARG A 518 -18.55 -1.31 13.29
CA ARG A 518 -17.43 -0.50 13.78
C ARG A 518 -16.13 -1.04 13.21
N PHE A 519 -15.43 -0.21 12.46
CA PHE A 519 -14.18 -0.55 11.80
C PHE A 519 -13.02 0.28 12.35
N THR A 520 -11.81 -0.30 12.29
CA THR A 520 -10.56 0.46 12.30
C THR A 520 -9.97 0.39 10.90
N MET A 521 -9.72 1.56 10.30
CA MET A 521 -9.14 1.70 8.97
C MET A 521 -7.79 2.41 9.05
N GLU A 522 -6.81 1.93 8.30
CA GLU A 522 -5.52 2.60 8.19
C GLU A 522 -5.63 3.82 7.29
N ARG A 523 -5.25 4.99 7.81
CA ARG A 523 -5.11 6.17 6.98
C ARG A 523 -3.90 5.97 6.08
N GLY A 524 -4.06 6.21 4.79
CA GLY A 524 -2.91 6.12 3.89
C GLY A 524 -3.24 6.45 2.46
N ARG A 525 -2.19 6.75 1.70
CA ARG A 525 -2.22 6.74 0.24
C ARG A 525 -1.68 5.41 -0.26
N TRP A 526 -2.15 5.02 -1.43
CA TRP A 526 -1.71 3.82 -2.12
C TRP A 526 -1.84 2.53 -1.30
N GLN A 527 -2.89 2.46 -0.48
CA GLN A 527 -3.24 1.28 0.27
C GLN A 527 -3.61 0.14 -0.69
N SER A 528 -3.25 -1.08 -0.28
CA SER A 528 -3.74 -2.29 -0.93
C SER A 528 -5.26 -2.27 -0.91
N ARG A 529 -5.87 -2.77 -1.99
CA ARG A 529 -7.32 -2.93 -2.10
C ARG A 529 -7.88 -3.96 -1.11
N PHE A 530 -7.02 -4.81 -0.56
CA PHE A 530 -7.40 -5.91 0.31
C PHE A 530 -7.25 -5.51 1.79
N ARG A 531 -8.27 -5.79 2.61
CA ARG A 531 -8.32 -5.56 4.07
C ARG A 531 -8.12 -4.09 4.49
N LEU A 532 -8.84 -3.17 3.86
CA LEU A 532 -8.85 -1.74 4.23
C LEU A 532 -9.34 -1.45 5.66
N GLY A 533 -10.11 -2.38 6.23
CA GLY A 533 -10.62 -2.22 7.60
C GLY A 533 -10.97 -3.55 8.24
N LYS A 534 -10.81 -3.60 9.56
CA LYS A 534 -11.24 -4.71 10.42
C LYS A 534 -12.24 -4.20 11.44
N GLY A 535 -13.30 -4.95 11.68
CA GLY A 535 -14.37 -4.49 12.54
C GLY A 535 -15.27 -5.57 13.12
N ASP A 536 -16.37 -5.11 13.71
CA ASP A 536 -17.49 -5.89 14.20
C ASP A 536 -18.83 -5.31 13.71
N MET A 537 -19.93 -5.99 14.05
CA MET A 537 -21.28 -5.56 13.75
C MET A 537 -22.21 -5.89 14.90
N ALA A 538 -23.12 -4.97 15.18
CA ALA A 538 -24.21 -5.13 16.14
C ALA A 538 -25.53 -4.75 15.47
N LEU A 539 -26.59 -5.45 15.80
CA LEU A 539 -27.94 -5.16 15.31
C LEU A 539 -28.88 -4.94 16.49
N ALA A 540 -29.78 -3.97 16.35
CA ALA A 540 -30.70 -3.56 17.40
C ALA A 540 -32.15 -3.70 16.94
N ASP A 541 -33.01 -4.07 17.89
CA ASP A 541 -34.47 -4.14 17.74
C ASP A 541 -34.86 -4.98 16.51
N CYS A 542 -34.44 -6.24 16.52
CA CYS A 542 -34.66 -7.16 15.41
C CYS A 542 -35.94 -7.97 15.57
N GLN A 543 -36.57 -8.28 14.44
CA GLN A 543 -37.74 -9.15 14.34
C GLN A 543 -37.62 -10.08 13.13
N VAL A 544 -38.29 -11.23 13.22
CA VAL A 544 -38.33 -12.25 12.18
C VAL A 544 -39.78 -12.45 11.77
N LYS A 545 -40.13 -12.05 10.54
CA LYS A 545 -41.42 -12.32 9.93
C LYS A 545 -41.33 -13.60 9.10
N ALA A 546 -42.16 -14.59 9.43
CA ALA A 546 -42.26 -15.82 8.66
C ALA A 546 -42.99 -15.61 7.33
N SER A 547 -42.75 -16.49 6.36
CA SER A 547 -43.41 -16.42 5.05
C SER A 547 -44.94 -16.65 5.13
N ASP A 548 -45.44 -17.27 6.19
CA ASP A 548 -46.87 -17.45 6.47
C ASP A 548 -47.50 -16.29 7.27
N GLY A 549 -46.72 -15.28 7.65
CA GLY A 549 -47.21 -14.01 8.21
C GLY A 549 -46.88 -13.69 9.68
N PRO A 550 -46.75 -14.65 10.62
CA PRO A 550 -46.36 -14.36 12.00
C PRO A 550 -45.06 -13.57 12.12
N VAL A 551 -45.00 -12.67 13.10
CA VAL A 551 -43.80 -11.89 13.44
C VAL A 551 -43.32 -12.30 14.82
N TYR A 552 -42.07 -12.73 14.89
CA TYR A 552 -41.39 -13.17 16.10
C TYR A 552 -40.38 -12.10 16.52
N GLN A 553 -40.27 -11.84 17.82
CA GLN A 553 -39.30 -10.89 18.34
C GLN A 553 -37.95 -11.57 18.56
N VAL A 554 -36.87 -10.87 18.24
CA VAL A 554 -35.52 -11.30 18.63
C VAL A 554 -35.28 -10.82 20.06
N GLU A 555 -34.90 -11.75 20.93
CA GLU A 555 -34.55 -11.44 22.32
C GLU A 555 -33.07 -11.08 22.43
N GLY A 556 -32.79 -9.95 23.08
CA GLY A 556 -31.43 -9.50 23.33
C GLY A 556 -30.71 -8.99 22.08
N GLU A 557 -29.38 -8.97 22.14
CA GLU A 557 -28.54 -8.49 21.04
C GLU A 557 -28.29 -9.62 20.02
N VAL A 558 -28.34 -9.28 18.73
CA VAL A 558 -27.85 -10.19 17.68
C VAL A 558 -26.33 -10.15 17.68
N THR A 559 -25.69 -11.29 17.89
CA THR A 559 -24.23 -11.37 17.96
C THR A 559 -23.61 -11.66 16.59
N GLN A 560 -22.50 -10.99 16.30
CA GLN A 560 -21.64 -11.26 15.15
C GLN A 560 -20.46 -12.14 15.58
N ASP A 561 -20.32 -13.32 14.96
CA ASP A 561 -19.26 -14.27 15.28
C ASP A 561 -18.00 -14.03 14.44
N GLY A 562 -16.99 -13.43 15.07
CA GLY A 562 -15.71 -13.12 14.43
C GLY A 562 -15.70 -11.73 13.78
N ALA A 563 -14.56 -11.36 13.21
CA ALA A 563 -14.33 -10.03 12.68
C ALA A 563 -14.90 -9.85 11.28
N LEU A 564 -15.40 -8.64 11.00
CA LEU A 564 -15.69 -8.16 9.67
C LEU A 564 -14.44 -7.60 9.00
N TRP A 565 -14.38 -7.71 7.68
CA TRP A 565 -13.29 -7.18 6.86
C TRP A 565 -13.81 -6.40 5.66
N ILE A 566 -13.25 -5.21 5.45
CA ILE A 566 -13.53 -4.38 4.27
C ILE A 566 -12.49 -4.70 3.19
N ASN A 567 -12.97 -5.13 2.03
CA ASN A 567 -12.16 -5.25 0.81
C ASN A 567 -12.74 -4.33 -0.26
N MET A 568 -11.89 -3.80 -1.13
CA MET A 568 -12.29 -3.15 -2.36
C MET A 568 -11.96 -4.08 -3.53
N ILE A 569 -12.95 -4.34 -4.37
CA ILE A 569 -12.77 -5.06 -5.62
C ILE A 569 -13.11 -4.14 -6.78
N ILE A 570 -12.73 -4.54 -7.99
CA ILE A 570 -13.13 -3.84 -9.21
C ILE A 570 -14.21 -4.67 -9.88
N ASN A 571 -15.36 -4.06 -10.15
CA ASN A 571 -16.39 -4.70 -10.97
C ASN A 571 -15.81 -4.94 -12.36
N GLU A 572 -15.75 -6.19 -12.81
CA GLU A 572 -15.13 -6.54 -14.09
C GLU A 572 -15.90 -5.98 -15.30
N THR A 573 -17.19 -5.69 -15.12
CA THR A 573 -18.07 -5.17 -16.17
C THR A 573 -18.01 -3.65 -16.26
N THR A 574 -18.09 -2.94 -15.12
CA THR A 574 -18.12 -1.47 -15.11
C THR A 574 -16.74 -0.84 -14.93
N GLY A 575 -15.78 -1.58 -14.37
CA GLY A 575 -14.48 -1.06 -13.97
C GLY A 575 -14.52 -0.19 -12.70
N ASP A 576 -15.68 -0.04 -12.07
CA ASP A 576 -15.86 0.75 -10.86
C ASP A 576 -15.42 -0.01 -9.61
N PRO A 577 -14.93 0.69 -8.58
CA PRO A 577 -14.64 0.06 -7.30
C PRO A 577 -15.93 -0.31 -6.56
N GLU A 578 -15.99 -1.55 -6.08
CA GLU A 578 -17.05 -2.05 -5.21
C GLU A 578 -16.48 -2.41 -3.84
N MET A 579 -17.25 -2.15 -2.79
CA MET A 579 -16.90 -2.50 -1.44
C MET A 579 -17.51 -3.85 -1.09
N LYS A 580 -16.69 -4.72 -0.48
CA LYS A 580 -17.10 -6.00 0.09
C LYS A 580 -16.88 -5.99 1.60
N ILE A 581 -17.95 -6.28 2.34
CA ILE A 581 -17.92 -6.57 3.77
C ILE A 581 -17.96 -8.08 3.94
N ASN A 582 -16.83 -8.66 4.34
CA ASN A 582 -16.65 -10.09 4.53
C ASN A 582 -16.73 -10.46 6.00
N GLY A 583 -16.98 -11.73 6.30
CA GLY A 583 -16.95 -12.24 7.67
C GLY A 583 -18.30 -12.21 8.38
N VAL A 584 -19.41 -11.98 7.67
CA VAL A 584 -20.74 -11.80 8.28
C VAL A 584 -21.28 -13.13 8.77
N LEU A 585 -21.54 -13.24 10.08
CA LEU A 585 -22.03 -14.45 10.72
C LEU A 585 -22.86 -14.08 11.94
N LEU A 586 -24.19 -14.04 11.78
CA LEU A 586 -25.11 -13.48 12.76
C LEU A 586 -25.81 -14.57 13.56
N ASN A 587 -26.05 -14.33 14.83
CA ASN A 587 -26.84 -15.19 15.71
C ASN A 587 -27.93 -14.38 16.41
N ALA A 588 -29.18 -14.80 16.22
CA ALA A 588 -30.35 -14.19 16.84
C ALA A 588 -31.09 -15.24 17.68
N ALA A 589 -31.36 -14.94 18.95
CA ALA A 589 -32.29 -15.71 19.77
C ALA A 589 -33.71 -15.22 19.47
N VAL A 590 -34.60 -16.10 19.02
CA VAL A 590 -35.96 -15.75 18.60
C VAL A 590 -36.97 -16.34 19.58
N ASP A 591 -37.88 -15.51 20.10
CA ASP A 591 -39.02 -15.96 20.91
C ASP A 591 -40.17 -16.37 19.98
N LEU A 592 -40.50 -17.65 20.01
CA LEU A 592 -41.60 -18.24 19.23
C LEU A 592 -42.96 -18.13 19.95
N GLY A 593 -42.99 -17.54 21.15
CA GLY A 593 -44.14 -17.48 22.02
C GLY A 593 -44.28 -18.73 22.90
N GLY A 594 -45.08 -18.62 23.97
CA GLY A 594 -45.34 -19.75 24.89
C GLY A 594 -44.11 -20.22 25.66
N GLY A 595 -43.05 -19.40 25.75
CA GLY A 595 -41.77 -19.74 26.38
C GLY A 595 -40.83 -20.57 25.51
N GLN A 596 -41.19 -20.83 24.25
CA GLN A 596 -40.34 -21.53 23.30
C GLN A 596 -39.36 -20.56 22.63
N LYS A 597 -38.07 -20.88 22.70
CA LYS A 597 -36.99 -20.10 22.07
C LYS A 597 -36.25 -20.93 21.05
N CYS A 598 -35.72 -20.29 20.02
CA CYS A 598 -34.81 -20.91 19.07
C CYS A 598 -33.66 -19.95 18.72
N THR A 599 -32.65 -20.46 18.03
CA THR A 599 -31.53 -19.66 17.51
C THR A 599 -31.61 -19.66 15.99
N LEU A 600 -31.82 -18.46 15.41
CA LEU A 600 -31.69 -18.22 14.00
C LEU A 600 -30.26 -17.78 13.72
N ARG A 601 -29.54 -18.53 12.90
CA ARG A 601 -28.16 -18.24 12.54
C ARG A 601 -28.09 -17.91 11.06
N ILE A 602 -27.46 -16.80 10.71
CA ILE A 602 -27.38 -16.29 9.33
C ILE A 602 -25.92 -16.25 8.91
N SER A 603 -25.61 -16.94 7.83
CA SER A 603 -24.24 -17.17 7.37
C SER A 603 -24.21 -17.34 5.85
N ASP A 604 -23.06 -17.69 5.30
CA ASP A 604 -22.99 -18.42 4.04
C ASP A 604 -22.85 -19.93 4.31
N GLU A 605 -22.97 -20.73 3.27
CA GLU A 605 -22.82 -22.17 3.32
C GLU A 605 -22.01 -22.63 2.12
N LEU A 606 -21.02 -23.46 2.37
CA LEU A 606 -20.41 -24.25 1.31
C LEU A 606 -21.15 -25.58 1.19
N ARG A 607 -21.60 -25.91 -0.01
CA ARG A 607 -22.26 -27.19 -0.31
C ARG A 607 -21.33 -28.09 -1.09
N SER A 608 -21.10 -29.29 -0.57
CA SER A 608 -20.53 -30.36 -1.38
C SER A 608 -21.62 -30.97 -2.26
N LEU A 609 -21.20 -31.60 -3.36
CA LEU A 609 -22.10 -32.32 -4.26
C LEU A 609 -22.87 -33.47 -3.58
N PHE A 610 -22.42 -33.97 -2.41
CA PHE A 610 -23.09 -35.01 -1.62
C PHE A 610 -23.74 -34.49 -0.34
N ALA A 611 -24.20 -33.23 -0.36
CA ALA A 611 -25.00 -32.62 0.69
C ALA A 611 -24.32 -32.45 2.06
N THR A 612 -22.99 -32.54 2.14
CA THR A 612 -22.29 -32.01 3.31
C THR A 612 -22.34 -30.49 3.21
N VAL A 613 -22.93 -29.87 4.22
CA VAL A 613 -23.03 -28.42 4.30
C VAL A 613 -22.12 -27.97 5.44
N ASP A 614 -21.17 -27.11 5.10
CA ASP A 614 -20.33 -26.46 6.09
C ASP A 614 -20.71 -24.98 6.18
N GLU A 615 -20.84 -24.49 7.40
CA GLU A 615 -21.16 -23.10 7.67
C GLU A 615 -19.93 -22.24 7.46
N ARG A 616 -20.08 -21.11 6.76
CA ARG A 616 -19.01 -20.14 6.59
C ARG A 616 -19.50 -18.72 6.80
N PRO A 617 -18.63 -17.78 7.19
CA PRO A 617 -19.00 -16.37 7.19
C PRO A 617 -19.39 -15.95 5.77
N GLY A 618 -20.48 -15.19 5.64
CA GLY A 618 -20.90 -14.63 4.37
C GLY A 618 -20.29 -13.27 4.07
N GLU A 619 -20.69 -12.74 2.92
CA GLU A 619 -20.30 -11.41 2.45
C GLU A 619 -21.51 -10.56 2.05
N MET A 620 -21.33 -9.25 2.13
CA MET A 620 -22.17 -8.24 1.51
C MET A 620 -21.32 -7.41 0.56
N GLN A 621 -21.84 -7.13 -0.64
CA GLN A 621 -21.16 -6.40 -1.70
C GLN A 621 -22.05 -5.27 -2.19
N GLY A 622 -21.43 -4.15 -2.54
CA GLY A 622 -22.17 -2.98 -2.99
C GLY A 622 -21.27 -1.79 -3.33
N THR A 623 -21.90 -0.64 -3.56
CA THR A 623 -21.20 0.58 -3.92
C THR A 623 -20.91 1.43 -2.69
N TYR A 624 -19.78 2.14 -2.71
CA TYR A 624 -19.45 3.14 -1.69
C TYR A 624 -19.35 4.51 -2.34
N GLY A 625 -20.17 5.45 -1.89
CA GLY A 625 -20.21 6.81 -2.42
C GLY A 625 -20.71 7.81 -1.39
N ASN A 626 -20.11 9.01 -1.38
CA ASN A 626 -20.48 10.11 -0.47
C ASN A 626 -20.54 9.72 1.02
N GLY A 627 -19.71 8.77 1.45
CA GLY A 627 -19.71 8.30 2.84
C GLY A 627 -20.68 7.18 3.15
N THR A 628 -21.39 6.65 2.16
CA THR A 628 -22.41 5.60 2.36
C THR A 628 -22.05 4.35 1.56
N PHE A 629 -22.11 3.20 2.23
CA PHE A 629 -22.06 1.88 1.60
C PHE A 629 -23.49 1.35 1.40
N SER A 630 -23.89 1.12 0.16
CA SER A 630 -25.21 0.60 -0.20
C SER A 630 -25.10 -0.85 -0.66
N VAL A 631 -25.74 -1.78 0.08
CA VAL A 631 -25.72 -3.22 -0.25
C VAL A 631 -26.47 -3.48 -1.55
N GLN A 632 -25.87 -4.24 -2.46
CA GLN A 632 -26.45 -4.62 -3.76
C GLN A 632 -26.49 -6.14 -3.96
N ALA A 633 -25.52 -6.86 -3.42
CA ALA A 633 -25.43 -8.31 -3.48
C ALA A 633 -24.93 -8.88 -2.15
N HIS A 634 -25.20 -10.15 -1.88
CA HIS A 634 -24.74 -10.83 -0.67
C HIS A 634 -24.77 -12.36 -0.85
N THR A 635 -24.10 -13.07 0.06
CA THR A 635 -24.18 -14.55 0.14
C THR A 635 -24.97 -15.07 1.35
N LEU A 636 -25.51 -14.16 2.16
CA LEU A 636 -26.23 -14.46 3.39
C LEU A 636 -27.45 -15.37 3.15
N LYS A 637 -27.61 -16.36 4.02
CA LYS A 637 -28.70 -17.34 4.05
C LYS A 637 -28.91 -17.89 5.47
N PRO A 638 -30.08 -18.50 5.77
CA PRO A 638 -30.24 -19.27 7.01
C PRO A 638 -29.24 -20.43 7.05
N SER A 639 -28.46 -20.51 8.12
CA SER A 639 -27.43 -21.53 8.35
C SER A 639 -28.05 -22.88 8.69
N VAL A 640 -27.45 -23.98 8.24
CA VAL A 640 -27.69 -25.35 8.73
C VAL A 640 -27.57 -25.53 10.24
N LYS A 641 -26.90 -24.61 10.95
CA LYS A 641 -26.82 -24.61 12.42
C LYS A 641 -27.98 -23.89 13.10
N SER A 642 -28.91 -23.31 12.33
CA SER A 642 -30.13 -22.70 12.87
C SER A 642 -31.00 -23.77 13.50
N THR A 643 -31.54 -23.49 14.69
CA THR A 643 -32.51 -24.36 15.38
C THR A 643 -33.95 -23.90 15.19
N CYS A 644 -34.16 -22.73 14.60
CA CYS A 644 -35.48 -22.19 14.31
C CYS A 644 -36.19 -22.94 13.18
N GLN A 645 -37.47 -23.26 13.41
CA GLN A 645 -38.37 -23.86 12.41
C GLN A 645 -39.40 -22.81 11.97
N ILE A 646 -38.92 -21.69 11.42
CA ILE A 646 -39.74 -20.55 10.97
C ILE A 646 -39.87 -20.62 9.44
N PRO A 647 -41.10 -20.65 8.87
CA PRO A 647 -41.31 -20.65 7.42
C PRO A 647 -40.53 -19.53 6.71
N GLY A 648 -39.78 -19.88 5.66
CA GLY A 648 -38.87 -18.99 4.95
C GLY A 648 -37.43 -18.93 5.49
N PHE A 649 -37.19 -19.51 6.67
CA PHE A 649 -35.87 -19.65 7.31
C PHE A 649 -35.48 -21.12 7.58
N THR A 650 -36.34 -22.08 7.23
CA THR A 650 -36.14 -23.52 7.48
C THR A 650 -35.39 -24.26 6.39
N GLU A 651 -35.29 -23.69 5.19
CA GLU A 651 -34.62 -24.33 4.06
C GLU A 651 -33.16 -23.86 4.03
N PRO A 652 -32.23 -24.62 4.65
CA PRO A 652 -30.83 -24.25 4.59
C PRO A 652 -30.38 -24.16 3.13
N GLY A 653 -29.48 -23.23 2.86
CA GLY A 653 -28.84 -23.08 1.56
C GLY A 653 -29.54 -22.20 0.54
N ILE A 654 -30.77 -21.76 0.79
CA ILE A 654 -31.43 -20.78 -0.08
C ILE A 654 -30.99 -19.37 0.36
N PRO A 655 -30.22 -18.64 -0.47
CA PRO A 655 -29.85 -17.26 -0.16
C PRO A 655 -31.09 -16.41 0.05
N PHE A 656 -30.97 -15.40 0.92
CA PHE A 656 -31.97 -14.32 0.92
C PHE A 656 -32.06 -13.74 -0.50
N SER A 657 -33.27 -13.41 -0.94
CA SER A 657 -33.50 -12.81 -2.25
C SER A 657 -33.02 -11.37 -2.33
N SER A 658 -32.90 -10.70 -1.18
CA SER A 658 -32.29 -9.38 -1.07
C SER A 658 -31.74 -9.10 0.33
N ALA A 659 -30.74 -8.22 0.37
CA ALA A 659 -30.27 -7.54 1.57
C ALA A 659 -30.31 -6.03 1.29
N ASN A 660 -30.93 -5.27 2.18
CA ASN A 660 -31.02 -3.82 2.07
C ASN A 660 -30.46 -3.17 3.34
N GLY A 661 -29.54 -2.23 3.14
CA GLY A 661 -28.92 -1.44 4.19
C GLY A 661 -27.99 -0.40 3.57
N ASP A 662 -28.29 0.87 3.81
CA ASP A 662 -27.42 1.99 3.47
C ASP A 662 -26.61 2.38 4.70
N PHE A 663 -25.37 1.91 4.78
CA PHE A 663 -24.49 2.14 5.91
C PHE A 663 -23.77 3.48 5.77
N ALA A 664 -24.21 4.50 6.49
CA ALA A 664 -23.57 5.81 6.53
C ALA A 664 -22.37 5.79 7.50
N PHE A 665 -21.19 6.13 7.00
CA PHE A 665 -19.91 6.13 7.74
C PHE A 665 -19.71 7.44 8.50
N ASP A 666 -19.32 7.34 9.77
CA ASP A 666 -18.95 8.44 10.65
C ASP A 666 -17.64 8.12 11.42
N PRO A 667 -16.55 8.90 11.24
CA PRO A 667 -16.45 9.99 10.26
C PRO A 667 -16.49 9.45 8.82
N VAL A 668 -17.01 10.27 7.91
CA VAL A 668 -17.05 9.97 6.47
C VAL A 668 -15.64 9.65 5.97
N GLN A 669 -15.48 8.50 5.31
CA GLN A 669 -14.22 8.10 4.70
C GLN A 669 -14.21 8.50 3.22
N GLN A 670 -13.19 9.22 2.80
CA GLN A 670 -12.81 9.37 1.41
C GLN A 670 -11.98 8.15 1.02
N ILE A 671 -12.62 7.21 0.31
CA ILE A 671 -12.00 6.03 -0.27
C ILE A 671 -11.95 6.25 -1.78
N THR A 672 -10.82 6.69 -2.29
CA THR A 672 -10.68 7.09 -3.69
C THR A 672 -9.54 6.35 -4.36
N THR A 673 -9.73 5.96 -5.63
CA THR A 673 -8.63 5.58 -6.50
C THR A 673 -7.92 6.85 -7.02
N PRO A 674 -6.59 6.81 -7.24
CA PRO A 674 -5.82 7.90 -7.85
C PRO A 674 -6.37 8.42 -9.18
#